data_AF-E4NK14-F1
#
_entry.id   AF-E4NK14-F1
#
_cell.length_a   1.000
_cell.length_b   1.000
_cell.length_c   1.000
_cell.angle_alpha   90.00
_cell.angle_beta   90.00
_cell.angle_gamma   90.00
#
_symmetry.space_group_name_H-M   'P 1'
#
loop_
_entity.id
_entity.type
_entity.pdbx_description
1 polymer ?
#
loop_
_entity_poly.entity_id
_entity_poly.type
_entity_poly.pdbx_seq_one_letter_code
_entity_poly.pdbx_strand_id
1 'polypeptide(L)'
;MRTTVIPAGRGRWRKSATALLAVAAVAAGGIVTVTPAVAVPQDPNLSPAIVSMGDSYISGEGGRWRGNGDGEARDSTDNGIGIYRGPNYLGIEENTSYLDGGNKCDRSNVAEIMMADLPGEVGVKKFNLACSGAKTDQFHDGWAEKSQVSQLDQLDYVARTNRVKMVVVSVGGNDVGFSDIIKACVKAYTLPFQGTCNEEQDKNFDSANLYLRTKVSTVLRSIKTKMRDAGYQPWDYSLVLQSYPRPLPAKIDDFTPDNRGNRGCPFKDADATWAATTMMEKLTNRLKEAADDVGGVRFLDLTDAFAGHELCSKFADLATTSGGVASNRAEWIRWLPDRLIEVGPLGAQQEAIHPNAYGQQALGACLTALAAYLEQGFRTGAWRFKCTNPGARPATEMGLSEDEDARYSLGVAVDPPVASGGSAALSTRGPWPVEGRRFLTSPGTLIPVGDLPATHAEPAAPEPGRTFAAAQSWTPVRDTVGGWQLRAPNGAALVADPGSGTVHLRDVGPVESDPYAASWQFHSDSQGHFWITHLREPRAVDIHPANMRRWCLTASEEDENSRLRLVPCSGLGEQQWKVENTASCTSLQSLGACDAAPVADADPVSVLMATGFLEKTMDKNIVNDLGVPQSYTGGHFGPGPEFGPNGFQASFTYDNAVIIASILQGRFRDVGRAVRLGDSLLYAQDHDPVDDGRIRASYLTDPFVTTLGRDYPAGTPYIGSWSVYTGNMAWAGMAFARLYSVTGEQKYLNGALRAADWIQDNAADTRGLGGYTGGYSDSSGNGTAMVRKDWKATEHNIDVGAFFAMLAKLTGDQTWAQRSENAFAFVRGMQADDGRLWTGTGNDGVTQNRDSVPEDIQTWSYLATLDPRYSRSIDWAATNLAATDNPVGGTLYGVSFAKSDTSKVWLEGTAHLLAAYHARRAPGDDAKAAVLQKTLQDAQGGAVPNADGNGIVAASSDGLTTGEGDIYYASLHTGATAWYILAGQGGNPFRL
;
A
#
# COMPACT_ATOMS: atom_id res chain seq x y z
N MET A 1 -25.51 -40.84 -51.00
CA MET A 1 -26.26 -41.24 -52.22
C MET A 1 -27.46 -40.29 -52.39
N ARG A 2 -28.03 -40.19 -53.60
CA ARG A 2 -29.29 -39.44 -53.89
C ARG A 2 -30.43 -40.08 -53.06
N THR A 3 -31.45 -39.38 -52.55
CA THR A 3 -32.46 -38.54 -53.25
C THR A 3 -33.01 -37.41 -52.35
N THR A 4 -33.22 -36.15 -52.80
CA THR A 4 -34.44 -35.59 -53.46
C THR A 4 -35.73 -35.83 -52.63
N VAL A 5 -36.60 -34.85 -52.28
CA VAL A 5 -37.37 -33.90 -53.13
C VAL A 5 -37.87 -32.61 -52.39
N ILE A 6 -37.54 -31.42 -52.97
CA ILE A 6 -38.30 -30.16 -53.30
C ILE A 6 -39.80 -30.02 -52.85
N PRO A 7 -40.51 -28.83 -52.78
CA PRO A 7 -40.18 -27.39 -52.70
C PRO A 7 -40.82 -26.57 -51.53
N ALA A 8 -40.48 -25.28 -51.54
CA ALA A 8 -41.08 -24.10 -50.88
C ALA A 8 -42.62 -23.95 -50.78
N GLY A 9 -43.08 -23.10 -49.85
CA GLY A 9 -44.38 -22.42 -49.95
C GLY A 9 -44.84 -21.70 -48.66
N ARG A 10 -44.84 -20.35 -48.63
CA ARG A 10 -45.46 -19.58 -47.53
C ARG A 10 -46.98 -19.66 -47.61
N GLY A 11 -47.65 -20.06 -46.53
CA GLY A 11 -49.11 -20.03 -46.39
C GLY A 11 -49.53 -19.39 -45.05
N ARG A 12 -50.40 -18.38 -45.12
CA ARG A 12 -50.97 -17.67 -43.95
C ARG A 12 -52.15 -18.43 -43.33
N TRP A 13 -52.65 -17.83 -42.24
CA TRP A 13 -54.00 -17.93 -41.63
C TRP A 13 -54.15 -18.91 -40.46
N ARG A 14 -54.88 -18.63 -39.37
CA ARG A 14 -55.28 -17.43 -38.58
C ARG A 14 -56.44 -17.90 -37.65
N LYS A 15 -56.62 -17.22 -36.50
CA LYS A 15 -57.80 -17.24 -35.58
C LYS A 15 -57.90 -18.44 -34.62
N SER A 16 -58.47 -18.32 -33.42
CA SER A 16 -58.84 -17.18 -32.53
C SER A 16 -59.18 -17.81 -31.17
N ALA A 17 -58.91 -17.21 -30.00
CA ALA A 17 -59.66 -16.16 -29.27
C ALA A 17 -59.13 -16.17 -27.80
N THR A 18 -59.41 -15.30 -26.82
CA THR A 18 -60.17 -14.03 -26.60
C THR A 18 -59.56 -13.40 -25.33
N ALA A 19 -59.69 -12.12 -24.94
CA ALA A 19 -60.42 -10.97 -25.46
C ALA A 19 -59.61 -9.66 -25.18
N LEU A 20 -60.26 -8.50 -25.16
CA LEU A 20 -59.78 -7.29 -24.46
C LEU A 20 -60.64 -7.05 -23.21
N LEU A 21 -60.05 -6.45 -22.17
CA LEU A 21 -60.76 -5.57 -21.24
C LEU A 21 -59.79 -4.52 -20.69
N ALA A 22 -60.24 -3.26 -20.65
CA ALA A 22 -59.45 -2.14 -20.18
C ALA A 22 -59.38 -2.13 -18.64
N VAL A 23 -58.24 -1.71 -18.09
CA VAL A 23 -58.12 -1.28 -16.69
C VAL A 23 -57.52 0.12 -16.67
N ALA A 24 -58.18 1.03 -15.95
CA ALA A 24 -57.82 2.43 -15.86
C ALA A 24 -56.56 2.63 -15.02
N ALA A 25 -55.89 3.76 -15.23
CA ALA A 25 -54.81 4.22 -14.37
C ALA A 25 -55.35 4.47 -12.95
N VAL A 26 -54.92 3.67 -11.99
CA VAL A 26 -54.98 4.00 -10.57
C VAL A 26 -53.58 4.41 -10.13
N ALA A 27 -53.38 5.70 -9.95
CA ALA A 27 -52.16 6.24 -9.35
C ALA A 27 -52.16 5.93 -7.84
N ALA A 28 -51.78 4.70 -7.48
CA ALA A 28 -51.41 4.36 -6.12
C ALA A 28 -49.98 4.89 -5.88
N GLY A 29 -49.88 5.99 -5.13
CA GLY A 29 -48.60 6.56 -4.70
C GLY A 29 -47.86 5.64 -3.75
N GLY A 30 -47.21 4.62 -4.29
CA GLY A 30 -46.19 3.86 -3.57
C GLY A 30 -44.99 4.77 -3.35
N ILE A 31 -44.90 5.36 -2.16
CA ILE A 31 -43.66 5.99 -1.69
C ILE A 31 -42.63 4.86 -1.61
N VAL A 32 -41.79 4.74 -2.62
CA VAL A 32 -40.56 3.98 -2.52
C VAL A 32 -39.68 4.75 -1.53
N THR A 33 -39.78 4.38 -0.26
CA THR A 33 -38.78 4.74 0.73
C THR A 33 -37.50 4.04 0.31
N VAL A 34 -36.70 4.72 -0.52
CA VAL A 34 -35.29 4.40 -0.68
C VAL A 34 -34.70 4.58 0.71
N THR A 35 -34.55 3.49 1.45
CA THR A 35 -33.75 3.48 2.66
C THR A 35 -32.37 3.95 2.22
N PRO A 36 -31.85 5.10 2.71
CA PRO A 36 -30.49 5.48 2.41
C PRO A 36 -29.60 4.32 2.86
N ALA A 37 -28.65 3.92 2.03
CA ALA A 37 -27.67 2.91 2.41
C ALA A 37 -27.08 3.35 3.75
N VAL A 38 -27.21 2.49 4.77
CA VAL A 38 -26.67 2.78 6.10
C VAL A 38 -25.18 2.99 5.92
N ALA A 39 -24.71 4.22 6.17
CA ALA A 39 -23.30 4.55 6.05
C ALA A 39 -22.53 3.62 6.99
N VAL A 40 -21.65 2.80 6.42
CA VAL A 40 -20.73 1.96 7.21
C VAL A 40 -19.83 2.92 7.97
N PRO A 41 -19.84 2.93 9.32
CA PRO A 41 -18.91 3.76 10.07
C PRO A 41 -17.48 3.32 9.74
N GLN A 42 -16.60 4.27 9.46
CA GLN A 42 -15.18 4.00 9.27
C GLN A 42 -14.64 3.23 10.48
N ASP A 43 -13.99 2.09 10.25
CA ASP A 43 -13.48 1.25 11.33
C ASP A 43 -12.43 2.02 12.14
N PRO A 44 -12.68 2.33 13.43
CA PRO A 44 -11.75 3.11 14.25
C PRO A 44 -10.41 2.41 14.49
N ASN A 45 -10.30 1.12 14.19
CA ASN A 45 -9.05 0.37 14.28
C ASN A 45 -8.10 0.62 13.09
N LEU A 46 -8.56 1.25 12.00
CA LEU A 46 -7.72 1.59 10.86
C LEU A 46 -6.81 2.79 11.16
N SER A 47 -5.53 2.65 10.81
CA SER A 47 -4.52 3.69 10.99
C SER A 47 -4.93 4.98 10.25
N PRO A 48 -4.74 6.18 10.86
CA PRO A 48 -4.92 7.44 10.14
C PRO A 48 -3.96 7.50 8.95
N ALA A 49 -4.40 8.10 7.84
CA ALA A 49 -3.57 8.24 6.64
C ALA A 49 -3.69 9.61 5.99
N ILE A 50 -2.60 10.06 5.37
CA ILE A 50 -2.57 11.21 4.45
C ILE A 50 -2.00 10.77 3.11
N VAL A 51 -2.54 11.31 2.02
CA VAL A 51 -2.28 10.84 0.65
C VAL A 51 -1.95 12.03 -0.24
N SER A 52 -0.90 11.92 -1.06
CA SER A 52 -0.65 12.84 -2.17
C SER A 52 -0.89 12.19 -3.52
N MET A 53 -1.37 12.97 -4.48
CA MET A 53 -1.68 12.55 -5.85
C MET A 53 -1.32 13.67 -6.81
N GLY A 54 -0.83 13.35 -8.02
CA GLY A 54 -0.48 14.35 -9.01
C GLY A 54 0.81 14.08 -9.78
N ASP A 55 1.49 15.17 -10.12
CA ASP A 55 2.69 15.20 -10.95
C ASP A 55 4.00 15.28 -10.14
N SER A 56 5.09 15.66 -10.81
CA SER A 56 6.46 15.69 -10.28
C SER A 56 6.66 16.64 -9.10
N TYR A 57 5.94 17.76 -9.03
CA TYR A 57 6.11 18.73 -7.94
C TYR A 57 5.70 18.13 -6.59
N ILE A 58 4.65 17.30 -6.60
CA ILE A 58 4.06 16.64 -5.43
C ILE A 58 4.55 15.19 -5.24
N SER A 59 5.06 14.54 -6.29
CA SER A 59 5.84 13.30 -6.12
C SER A 59 7.13 13.58 -5.35
N GLY A 60 7.65 14.80 -5.44
CA GLY A 60 8.85 15.25 -4.75
C GLY A 60 10.12 15.19 -5.60
N GLU A 61 9.98 15.22 -6.92
CA GLU A 61 11.09 15.27 -7.86
C GLU A 61 12.06 16.41 -7.50
N GLY A 62 13.37 16.15 -7.52
CA GLY A 62 14.40 17.06 -7.02
C GLY A 62 14.63 17.02 -5.50
N GLY A 63 13.84 16.27 -4.72
CA GLY A 63 13.96 16.13 -3.27
C GLY A 63 15.31 15.57 -2.77
N ARG A 64 16.16 15.02 -3.63
CA ARG A 64 17.53 14.58 -3.27
C ARG A 64 18.56 15.70 -3.17
N TRP A 65 18.28 16.90 -3.68
CA TRP A 65 19.22 18.03 -3.67
C TRP A 65 18.99 18.93 -2.45
N ARG A 66 20.05 19.29 -1.73
CA ARG A 66 19.98 20.14 -0.51
C ARG A 66 20.48 21.56 -0.75
N GLY A 67 19.74 22.30 -1.58
CA GLY A 67 20.19 23.58 -2.16
C GLY A 67 20.86 23.40 -3.52
N ASN A 68 21.56 24.44 -3.99
CA ASN A 68 22.38 24.42 -5.21
C ASN A 68 23.80 24.92 -4.89
N GLY A 69 24.81 24.45 -5.63
CA GLY A 69 26.23 24.80 -5.43
C GLY A 69 26.83 25.73 -6.51
N ASP A 70 27.95 26.38 -6.20
CA ASP A 70 28.75 27.18 -7.15
C ASP A 70 30.05 26.47 -7.60
N GLY A 71 30.69 26.89 -8.70
CA GLY A 71 32.03 26.39 -9.10
C GLY A 71 32.23 24.86 -9.02
N GLU A 72 33.24 24.41 -8.27
CA GLU A 72 33.48 22.98 -7.97
C GLU A 72 32.50 22.39 -6.94
N ALA A 73 31.70 23.21 -6.25
CA ALA A 73 30.59 22.79 -5.39
C ALA A 73 29.32 22.42 -6.18
N ARG A 74 29.21 22.84 -7.45
CA ARG A 74 28.28 22.26 -8.45
C ARG A 74 28.55 20.77 -8.70
N ASP A 75 29.76 20.30 -8.38
CA ASP A 75 30.01 18.89 -8.15
C ASP A 75 29.96 18.61 -6.64
N SER A 76 30.78 19.21 -5.77
CA SER A 76 30.99 18.71 -4.40
C SER A 76 29.85 18.90 -3.37
N THR A 77 28.91 19.82 -3.57
CA THR A 77 27.71 20.01 -2.70
C THR A 77 26.43 19.49 -3.35
N ASP A 78 26.42 19.43 -4.68
CA ASP A 78 25.54 18.57 -5.48
C ASP A 78 25.92 17.07 -5.30
N ASN A 79 27.11 16.77 -4.79
CA ASN A 79 27.62 15.42 -4.64
C ASN A 79 27.03 14.70 -3.43
N GLY A 80 25.91 14.04 -3.72
CA GLY A 80 25.71 12.67 -3.30
C GLY A 80 26.93 11.74 -3.53
N ILE A 81 28.02 12.10 -4.23
CA ILE A 81 29.23 11.26 -4.38
C ILE A 81 30.03 11.08 -3.08
N GLY A 82 29.88 11.95 -2.08
CA GLY A 82 30.31 11.61 -0.70
C GLY A 82 29.44 10.54 -0.02
N ILE A 83 28.25 10.28 -0.57
CA ILE A 83 27.15 9.51 0.03
C ILE A 83 26.90 8.19 -0.72
N TYR A 84 27.28 8.08 -2.02
CA TYR A 84 27.03 6.95 -2.96
C TYR A 84 27.66 5.58 -2.55
N ARG A 85 28.11 5.44 -1.30
CA ARG A 85 28.71 4.23 -0.71
C ARG A 85 28.29 3.97 0.75
N GLY A 86 27.23 4.61 1.26
CA GLY A 86 26.73 4.43 2.64
C GLY A 86 25.24 4.06 2.71
N PRO A 87 24.80 3.22 3.66
CA PRO A 87 23.44 2.66 3.71
C PRO A 87 22.34 3.62 4.21
N ASN A 88 22.58 4.93 4.27
CA ASN A 88 21.69 5.93 4.84
C ASN A 88 21.39 7.07 3.84
N TYR A 89 20.60 6.76 2.81
CA TYR A 89 20.26 7.73 1.76
C TYR A 89 18.91 8.42 1.97
N LEU A 90 18.92 9.75 1.82
CA LEU A 90 17.73 10.60 1.73
C LEU A 90 17.64 11.15 0.31
N GLY A 91 16.44 11.19 -0.27
CA GLY A 91 16.22 11.79 -1.58
C GLY A 91 15.00 11.24 -2.32
N ILE A 92 15.14 10.09 -2.96
CA ILE A 92 14.12 9.48 -3.85
C ILE A 92 14.08 7.97 -3.58
N GLU A 93 12.90 7.37 -3.56
CA GLU A 93 12.73 5.91 -3.44
C GLU A 93 13.36 5.22 -4.65
N GLU A 94 14.33 4.33 -4.43
CA GLU A 94 15.17 3.77 -5.50
C GLU A 94 14.34 3.09 -6.61
N ASN A 95 13.31 2.33 -6.22
CA ASN A 95 12.34 1.66 -7.10
C ASN A 95 11.41 2.62 -7.87
N THR A 96 11.42 3.92 -7.58
CA THR A 96 10.66 4.94 -8.32
C THR A 96 11.53 5.92 -9.11
N SER A 97 12.85 5.89 -8.88
CA SER A 97 13.78 6.83 -9.51
C SER A 97 13.90 6.66 -11.04
N TYR A 98 14.55 7.61 -11.71
CA TYR A 98 15.03 7.47 -13.10
C TYR A 98 16.25 6.53 -13.27
N LEU A 99 16.71 5.83 -12.23
CA LEU A 99 17.79 4.83 -12.34
C LEU A 99 17.26 3.52 -12.97
N ASP A 100 18.17 2.70 -13.50
CA ASP A 100 17.81 1.39 -14.05
C ASP A 100 17.17 0.50 -12.98
N GLY A 101 15.99 -0.06 -13.28
CA GLY A 101 15.14 -0.79 -12.33
C GLY A 101 14.10 0.08 -11.60
N GLY A 102 14.18 1.40 -11.70
CA GLY A 102 13.16 2.31 -11.16
C GLY A 102 11.99 2.58 -12.11
N ASN A 103 10.81 2.81 -11.55
CA ASN A 103 9.58 3.06 -12.31
C ASN A 103 9.44 4.51 -12.85
N LYS A 104 10.43 5.37 -12.61
CA LYS A 104 10.52 6.75 -13.13
C LYS A 104 9.42 7.70 -12.62
N CYS A 105 8.74 7.39 -11.51
CA CYS A 105 7.81 8.31 -10.87
C CYS A 105 8.45 9.35 -9.94
N ASP A 106 9.74 9.21 -9.60
CA ASP A 106 10.49 10.09 -8.69
C ASP A 106 9.70 10.46 -7.43
N ARG A 107 9.34 9.43 -6.65
CA ARG A 107 8.70 9.60 -5.34
C ARG A 107 9.76 9.85 -4.29
N SER A 108 9.74 11.04 -3.70
CA SER A 108 10.70 11.44 -2.67
C SER A 108 10.26 11.02 -1.28
N ASN A 109 11.21 10.46 -0.51
CA ASN A 109 11.04 10.24 0.92
C ASN A 109 11.06 11.55 1.74
N VAL A 110 11.37 12.69 1.11
CA VAL A 110 11.19 14.04 1.66
C VAL A 110 10.14 14.87 0.89
N ALA A 111 9.30 14.24 0.06
CA ALA A 111 8.17 14.92 -0.58
C ALA A 111 7.27 15.60 0.46
N GLU A 112 6.56 16.66 0.07
CA GLU A 112 5.71 17.45 0.96
C GLU A 112 4.80 16.61 1.88
N ILE A 113 4.20 15.52 1.37
CA ILE A 113 3.30 14.66 2.15
C ILE A 113 4.04 13.82 3.18
N MET A 114 5.30 13.45 2.91
CA MET A 114 6.16 12.70 3.83
C MET A 114 6.65 13.62 4.96
N MET A 115 6.87 14.90 4.65
CA MET A 115 7.26 15.93 5.61
C MET A 115 6.08 16.53 6.40
N ALA A 116 4.85 16.43 5.89
CA ALA A 116 3.65 16.94 6.53
C ALA A 116 3.25 16.11 7.76
N ASP A 117 2.94 16.75 8.87
CA ASP A 117 2.37 16.13 10.06
C ASP A 117 0.87 16.44 10.16
N LEU A 118 0.14 15.54 10.82
CA LEU A 118 -1.29 15.67 11.08
C LEU A 118 -1.51 15.74 12.59
N PRO A 119 -1.62 16.95 13.17
CA PRO A 119 -1.92 17.14 14.58
C PRO A 119 -3.19 16.39 15.02
N GLY A 120 -3.20 15.97 16.29
CA GLY A 120 -4.27 15.15 16.88
C GLY A 120 -4.22 13.65 16.58
N GLU A 121 -3.49 13.21 15.54
CA GLU A 121 -3.44 11.81 15.11
C GLU A 121 -2.08 11.15 15.40
N VAL A 122 -2.09 9.88 15.80
CA VAL A 122 -0.88 9.10 16.14
C VAL A 122 -0.74 7.92 15.17
N GLY A 123 0.50 7.65 14.73
CA GLY A 123 0.77 6.55 13.80
C GLY A 123 0.24 6.80 12.37
N VAL A 124 0.26 8.06 11.94
CA VAL A 124 -0.22 8.49 10.62
C VAL A 124 0.64 7.90 9.51
N LYS A 125 0.02 7.10 8.63
CA LYS A 125 0.65 6.60 7.41
C LYS A 125 0.63 7.68 6.34
N LYS A 126 1.73 7.79 5.58
CA LYS A 126 1.92 8.81 4.54
C LYS A 126 2.08 8.09 3.21
N PHE A 127 1.21 8.36 2.24
CA PHE A 127 1.18 7.70 0.94
C PHE A 127 1.44 8.70 -0.17
N ASN A 128 2.43 8.44 -1.01
CA ASN A 128 2.74 9.24 -2.19
C ASN A 128 2.33 8.47 -3.45
N LEU A 129 1.17 8.81 -4.03
CA LEU A 129 0.65 8.15 -5.24
C LEU A 129 1.00 8.92 -6.51
N ALA A 130 1.45 10.17 -6.37
CA ALA A 130 1.89 11.03 -7.46
C ALA A 130 3.03 10.40 -8.28
N CYS A 131 3.17 10.82 -9.53
CA CYS A 131 4.18 10.29 -10.44
C CYS A 131 4.70 11.39 -11.37
N SER A 132 6.02 11.52 -11.46
CA SER A 132 6.71 12.43 -12.38
C SER A 132 6.17 12.33 -13.81
N GLY A 133 5.90 13.49 -14.41
CA GLY A 133 5.34 13.61 -15.77
C GLY A 133 3.84 13.29 -15.91
N ALA A 134 3.13 12.93 -14.84
CA ALA A 134 1.70 12.65 -14.92
C ALA A 134 0.89 13.89 -15.37
N LYS A 135 -0.08 13.66 -16.27
CA LYS A 135 -1.16 14.59 -16.60
C LYS A 135 -2.42 14.20 -15.85
N THR A 136 -3.47 15.01 -15.96
CA THR A 136 -4.80 14.66 -15.44
C THR A 136 -5.32 13.30 -15.91
N ASP A 137 -4.88 12.83 -17.08
CA ASP A 137 -5.29 11.53 -17.65
C ASP A 137 -4.76 10.34 -16.82
N GLN A 138 -3.55 10.44 -16.22
CA GLN A 138 -2.94 9.39 -15.37
C GLN A 138 -3.64 9.19 -14.01
N PHE A 139 -4.62 10.03 -13.67
CA PHE A 139 -5.52 9.73 -12.56
C PHE A 139 -6.48 8.59 -12.92
N HIS A 140 -6.90 8.50 -14.17
CA HIS A 140 -7.88 7.54 -14.68
C HIS A 140 -7.23 6.33 -15.36
N ASP A 141 -6.14 6.57 -16.07
CA ASP A 141 -5.46 5.57 -16.88
C ASP A 141 -4.17 5.09 -16.20
N GLY A 142 -3.91 3.78 -16.26
CA GLY A 142 -2.60 3.22 -15.89
C GLY A 142 -1.51 3.61 -16.90
N TRP A 143 -0.28 3.76 -16.42
CA TRP A 143 0.88 4.11 -17.23
C TRP A 143 1.81 2.89 -17.40
N ALA A 144 1.56 2.10 -18.43
CA ALA A 144 2.28 0.85 -18.68
C ALA A 144 3.80 1.03 -18.83
N GLU A 145 4.26 2.11 -19.46
CA GLU A 145 5.70 2.44 -19.61
C GLU A 145 6.41 2.74 -18.28
N LYS A 146 5.66 3.07 -17.23
CA LYS A 146 6.12 3.30 -15.86
C LYS A 146 5.61 2.24 -14.87
N SER A 147 5.06 1.13 -15.38
CA SER A 147 4.45 0.05 -14.58
C SER A 147 3.50 0.56 -13.48
N GLN A 148 2.72 1.63 -13.75
CA GLN A 148 1.76 2.18 -12.79
C GLN A 148 0.32 1.79 -13.19
N VAL A 149 -0.49 1.42 -12.20
CA VAL A 149 -1.96 1.53 -12.32
C VAL A 149 -2.42 2.98 -12.06
N SER A 150 -3.67 3.30 -12.39
CA SER A 150 -4.18 4.68 -12.26
C SER A 150 -4.06 5.20 -10.82
N GLN A 151 -3.82 6.50 -10.64
CA GLN A 151 -3.74 7.05 -9.28
C GLN A 151 -5.07 6.92 -8.53
N LEU A 152 -6.22 6.91 -9.21
CA LEU A 152 -7.53 6.69 -8.58
C LEU A 152 -7.73 5.26 -8.07
N ASP A 153 -7.12 4.26 -8.69
CA ASP A 153 -7.17 2.87 -8.18
C ASP A 153 -6.21 2.67 -7.00
N GLN A 154 -5.05 3.32 -7.03
CA GLN A 154 -4.16 3.40 -5.86
C GLN A 154 -4.83 4.13 -4.69
N LEU A 155 -5.61 5.19 -4.94
CA LEU A 155 -6.37 5.88 -3.90
C LEU A 155 -7.49 4.99 -3.33
N ASP A 156 -8.24 4.29 -4.18
CA ASP A 156 -9.30 3.38 -3.75
C ASP A 156 -8.76 2.31 -2.78
N TYR A 157 -7.58 1.77 -3.09
CA TYR A 157 -6.83 0.90 -2.19
C TYR A 157 -6.51 1.57 -0.83
N VAL A 158 -5.87 2.74 -0.83
CA VAL A 158 -5.46 3.42 0.41
C VAL A 158 -6.68 3.79 1.25
N ALA A 159 -7.76 4.22 0.61
CA ALA A 159 -9.03 4.56 1.26
C ALA A 159 -9.66 3.33 1.93
N ARG A 160 -9.73 2.17 1.26
CA ARG A 160 -10.33 0.94 1.81
C ARG A 160 -9.55 0.31 2.96
N THR A 161 -8.27 0.64 3.14
CA THR A 161 -7.38 -0.04 4.10
C THR A 161 -6.82 0.85 5.21
N ASN A 162 -7.18 2.13 5.23
CA ASN A 162 -6.75 3.11 6.23
C ASN A 162 -7.93 4.03 6.56
N ARG A 163 -7.73 4.97 7.50
CA ARG A 163 -8.66 6.07 7.79
C ARG A 163 -8.07 7.36 7.23
N VAL A 164 -8.28 7.61 5.93
CA VAL A 164 -7.74 8.77 5.21
C VAL A 164 -8.31 10.07 5.79
N LYS A 165 -7.41 11.00 6.12
CA LYS A 165 -7.73 12.31 6.72
C LYS A 165 -7.45 13.48 5.79
N MET A 166 -6.49 13.34 4.89
CA MET A 166 -6.19 14.36 3.88
C MET A 166 -5.80 13.69 2.56
N VAL A 167 -6.32 14.22 1.46
CA VAL A 167 -5.89 13.91 0.10
C VAL A 167 -5.44 15.22 -0.53
N VAL A 168 -4.16 15.33 -0.87
CA VAL A 168 -3.52 16.51 -1.45
C VAL A 168 -3.26 16.26 -2.93
N VAL A 169 -3.62 17.23 -3.78
CA VAL A 169 -3.58 17.11 -5.23
C VAL A 169 -2.81 18.28 -5.84
N SER A 170 -1.80 17.98 -6.67
CA SER A 170 -1.13 18.96 -7.53
C SER A 170 -0.99 18.41 -8.94
N VAL A 171 -1.80 18.91 -9.88
CA VAL A 171 -1.78 18.46 -11.28
C VAL A 171 -2.23 19.58 -12.22
N GLY A 172 -1.58 19.66 -13.38
CA GLY A 172 -1.93 20.60 -14.46
C GLY A 172 -0.73 21.17 -15.20
N GLY A 173 0.45 21.25 -14.58
CA GLY A 173 1.68 21.74 -15.22
C GLY A 173 2.06 20.96 -16.48
N ASN A 174 1.89 19.64 -16.46
CA ASN A 174 2.11 18.78 -17.62
C ASN A 174 1.00 18.86 -18.69
N ASP A 175 -0.24 19.17 -18.30
CA ASP A 175 -1.35 19.41 -19.23
C ASP A 175 -1.17 20.73 -20.01
N VAL A 176 -0.55 21.75 -19.40
CA VAL A 176 -0.22 23.04 -20.06
C VAL A 176 1.16 23.08 -20.74
N GLY A 177 1.91 21.97 -20.74
CA GLY A 177 3.18 21.87 -21.45
C GLY A 177 4.34 22.66 -20.82
N PHE A 178 4.34 22.84 -19.49
CA PHE A 178 5.31 23.67 -18.77
C PHE A 178 6.78 23.35 -19.12
N SER A 179 7.14 22.07 -19.25
CA SER A 179 8.50 21.64 -19.66
C SER A 179 8.93 22.20 -21.02
N ASP A 180 8.01 22.27 -21.99
CA ASP A 180 8.32 22.74 -23.34
C ASP A 180 8.41 24.26 -23.43
N ILE A 181 7.63 24.97 -22.60
CA ILE A 181 7.76 26.42 -22.39
C ILE A 181 9.16 26.73 -21.84
N ILE A 182 9.60 26.02 -20.78
CA ILE A 182 10.94 26.21 -20.20
C ILE A 182 12.03 25.96 -21.25
N LYS A 183 11.97 24.84 -22.01
CA LYS A 183 12.92 24.55 -23.10
C LYS A 183 12.95 25.67 -24.15
N ALA A 184 11.80 26.20 -24.55
CA ALA A 184 11.71 27.28 -25.54
C ALA A 184 12.36 28.58 -25.03
N CYS A 185 12.17 28.93 -23.76
CA CYS A 185 12.73 30.14 -23.15
C CYS A 185 14.24 30.03 -22.89
N VAL A 186 14.75 28.87 -22.46
CA VAL A 186 16.20 28.62 -22.36
C VAL A 186 16.87 28.64 -23.74
N LYS A 187 16.20 28.10 -24.77
CA LYS A 187 16.67 28.20 -26.16
C LYS A 187 16.71 29.67 -26.63
N ALA A 188 15.71 30.47 -26.30
CA ALA A 188 15.69 31.90 -26.61
C ALA A 188 16.83 32.67 -25.92
N TYR A 189 17.17 32.34 -24.67
CA TYR A 189 18.32 32.91 -23.95
C TYR A 189 19.67 32.52 -24.58
N THR A 190 19.86 31.25 -24.93
CA THR A 190 21.14 30.74 -25.45
C THR A 190 21.46 31.18 -26.88
N LEU A 191 20.47 31.58 -27.68
CA LEU A 191 20.67 32.05 -29.06
C LEU A 191 20.61 33.59 -29.15
N PRO A 192 21.76 34.29 -29.32
CA PRO A 192 21.84 35.76 -29.16
C PRO A 192 21.06 36.57 -30.20
N PHE A 193 20.66 35.95 -31.32
CA PHE A 193 19.85 36.59 -32.37
C PHE A 193 18.34 36.29 -32.26
N GLN A 194 17.93 35.42 -31.32
CA GLN A 194 16.51 35.11 -31.10
C GLN A 194 15.87 36.18 -30.21
N GLY A 195 14.56 36.43 -30.40
CA GLY A 195 13.77 37.30 -29.53
C GLY A 195 13.52 36.71 -28.13
N THR A 196 12.55 37.26 -27.41
CA THR A 196 11.98 36.65 -26.20
C THR A 196 11.08 35.45 -26.57
N CYS A 197 10.87 34.51 -25.65
CA CYS A 197 9.91 33.40 -25.85
C CYS A 197 8.47 33.80 -25.52
N ASN A 198 8.30 34.76 -24.60
CA ASN A 198 7.05 35.04 -23.90
C ASN A 198 5.82 35.22 -24.81
N GLU A 199 5.91 36.02 -25.88
CA GLU A 199 4.75 36.31 -26.75
C GLU A 199 4.23 35.10 -27.53
N GLU A 200 5.07 34.10 -27.79
CA GLU A 200 4.66 32.86 -28.47
C GLU A 200 4.16 31.86 -27.43
N GLN A 201 4.88 31.71 -26.31
CA GLN A 201 4.52 30.74 -25.28
C GLN A 201 3.27 31.13 -24.49
N ASP A 202 2.94 32.42 -24.35
CA ASP A 202 1.67 32.87 -23.74
C ASP A 202 0.45 32.39 -24.55
N LYS A 203 0.54 32.37 -25.88
CA LYS A 203 -0.52 31.86 -26.77
C LYS A 203 -0.66 30.34 -26.70
N ASN A 204 0.47 29.64 -26.64
CA ASN A 204 0.50 28.18 -26.46
C ASN A 204 -0.10 27.78 -25.10
N PHE A 205 0.35 28.47 -24.04
CA PHE A 205 -0.14 28.30 -22.68
C PHE A 205 -1.65 28.57 -22.58
N ASP A 206 -2.14 29.71 -23.09
CA ASP A 206 -3.57 30.05 -23.04
C ASP A 206 -4.44 29.01 -23.78
N SER A 207 -3.95 28.47 -24.89
CA SER A 207 -4.64 27.44 -25.66
C SER A 207 -4.80 26.13 -24.88
N ALA A 208 -3.78 25.72 -24.11
CA ALA A 208 -3.85 24.53 -23.25
C ALA A 208 -4.64 24.79 -21.95
N ASN A 209 -4.42 25.96 -21.33
CA ASN A 209 -5.06 26.40 -20.09
C ASN A 209 -6.59 26.58 -20.24
N LEU A 210 -7.10 26.71 -21.46
CA LEU A 210 -8.54 26.75 -21.77
C LEU A 210 -9.28 25.49 -21.27
N TYR A 211 -8.67 24.32 -21.39
CA TYR A 211 -9.30 23.04 -21.02
C TYR A 211 -8.91 22.54 -19.62
N LEU A 212 -7.88 23.14 -19.02
CA LEU A 212 -7.29 22.67 -17.76
C LEU A 212 -8.31 22.60 -16.62
N ARG A 213 -9.15 23.63 -16.43
CA ARG A 213 -10.20 23.64 -15.40
C ARG A 213 -11.13 22.44 -15.50
N THR A 214 -11.62 22.14 -16.70
CA THR A 214 -12.52 20.99 -16.93
C THR A 214 -11.84 19.66 -16.60
N LYS A 215 -10.57 19.49 -17.00
CA LYS A 215 -9.76 18.30 -16.69
C LYS A 215 -9.54 18.14 -15.18
N VAL A 216 -9.07 19.19 -14.49
CA VAL A 216 -8.81 19.15 -13.04
C VAL A 216 -10.09 18.98 -12.22
N SER A 217 -11.19 19.65 -12.57
CA SER A 217 -12.49 19.41 -11.92
C SER A 217 -13.03 17.99 -12.15
N THR A 218 -12.66 17.33 -13.26
CA THR A 218 -13.01 15.92 -13.49
C THR A 218 -12.22 15.01 -12.54
N VAL A 219 -10.89 15.19 -12.44
CA VAL A 219 -10.04 14.49 -11.46
C VAL A 219 -10.58 14.64 -10.04
N LEU A 220 -10.88 15.86 -9.60
CA LEU A 220 -11.40 16.12 -8.24
C LEU A 220 -12.77 15.48 -7.98
N ARG A 221 -13.69 15.46 -8.96
CA ARG A 221 -14.98 14.74 -8.85
C ARG A 221 -14.78 13.23 -8.78
N SER A 222 -13.78 12.70 -9.47
CA SER A 222 -13.45 11.28 -9.48
C SER A 222 -12.76 10.82 -8.20
N ILE A 223 -11.91 11.65 -7.59
CA ILE A 223 -11.39 11.45 -6.22
C ILE A 223 -12.56 11.38 -5.23
N LYS A 224 -13.48 12.36 -5.24
CA LYS A 224 -14.66 12.36 -4.36
C LYS A 224 -15.56 11.14 -4.57
N THR A 225 -15.62 10.64 -5.81
CA THR A 225 -16.33 9.41 -6.18
C THR A 225 -15.66 8.18 -5.58
N LYS A 226 -14.37 7.93 -5.86
CA LYS A 226 -13.60 6.81 -5.28
C LYS A 226 -13.65 6.80 -3.74
N MET A 227 -13.47 7.95 -3.09
CA MET A 227 -13.57 8.07 -1.63
C MET A 227 -14.96 7.67 -1.11
N ARG A 228 -16.04 8.14 -1.75
CA ARG A 228 -17.41 7.74 -1.39
C ARG A 228 -17.64 6.25 -1.62
N ASP A 229 -17.14 5.71 -2.71
CA ASP A 229 -17.29 4.30 -3.10
C ASP A 229 -16.40 3.36 -2.24
N ALA A 230 -15.41 3.93 -1.53
CA ALA A 230 -14.66 3.34 -0.42
C ALA A 230 -15.31 3.58 0.96
N GLY A 231 -16.51 4.17 1.03
CA GLY A 231 -17.29 4.34 2.25
C GLY A 231 -17.09 5.65 3.01
N TYR A 232 -16.36 6.63 2.46
CA TYR A 232 -16.11 7.91 3.15
C TYR A 232 -17.24 8.90 2.95
N GLN A 233 -17.57 9.62 4.02
CA GLN A 233 -18.40 10.81 3.96
C GLN A 233 -17.54 12.05 3.62
N PRO A 234 -18.12 13.12 3.05
CA PRO A 234 -17.39 14.34 2.69
C PRO A 234 -16.70 15.08 3.85
N TRP A 235 -17.01 14.72 5.10
CA TRP A 235 -16.42 15.28 6.32
C TRP A 235 -15.37 14.38 6.99
N ASP A 236 -15.19 13.14 6.53
CA ASP A 236 -14.23 12.20 7.13
C ASP A 236 -12.78 12.54 6.78
N TYR A 237 -12.59 13.20 5.63
CA TYR A 237 -11.30 13.59 5.05
C TYR A 237 -11.35 15.01 4.46
N SER A 238 -10.17 15.60 4.25
CA SER A 238 -10.01 16.88 3.56
C SER A 238 -9.40 16.69 2.18
N LEU A 239 -10.14 16.99 1.12
CA LEU A 239 -9.60 17.11 -0.23
C LEU A 239 -9.00 18.51 -0.43
N VAL A 240 -7.72 18.56 -0.78
CA VAL A 240 -6.94 19.77 -1.02
C VAL A 240 -6.42 19.74 -2.46
N LEU A 241 -6.70 20.79 -3.25
CA LEU A 241 -5.97 21.10 -4.48
C LEU A 241 -5.00 22.23 -4.17
N GLN A 242 -3.74 22.10 -4.58
CA GLN A 242 -2.76 23.19 -4.45
C GLN A 242 -2.33 23.76 -5.79
N SER A 243 -1.89 25.02 -5.78
CA SER A 243 -1.17 25.62 -6.92
C SER A 243 0.32 25.24 -6.89
N TYR A 244 1.11 25.80 -7.80
CA TYR A 244 2.56 25.58 -7.85
C TYR A 244 3.28 26.80 -7.26
N PRO A 245 4.40 26.63 -6.53
CA PRO A 245 5.24 27.75 -6.12
C PRO A 245 5.91 28.40 -7.33
N ARG A 246 6.14 29.73 -7.27
CA ARG A 246 6.95 30.41 -8.29
C ARG A 246 8.39 29.87 -8.26
N PRO A 247 8.92 29.38 -9.40
CA PRO A 247 10.31 28.91 -9.44
C PRO A 247 11.34 30.03 -9.56
N LEU A 248 10.91 31.23 -9.97
CA LEU A 248 11.74 32.41 -10.26
C LEU A 248 11.19 33.65 -9.53
N PRO A 249 12.04 34.61 -9.11
CA PRO A 249 11.59 35.85 -8.47
C PRO A 249 10.57 36.62 -9.31
N ALA A 250 9.51 37.12 -8.65
CA ALA A 250 8.44 37.87 -9.32
C ALA A 250 8.86 39.27 -9.82
N LYS A 251 10.01 39.79 -9.37
CA LYS A 251 10.56 41.10 -9.78
C LYS A 251 11.98 40.91 -10.30
N ILE A 252 12.29 41.56 -11.41
CA ILE A 252 13.62 41.44 -12.02
C ILE A 252 14.74 41.98 -11.13
N ASP A 253 14.45 43.01 -10.32
CA ASP A 253 15.38 43.58 -9.33
C ASP A 253 15.75 42.60 -8.21
N ASP A 254 14.97 41.53 -7.99
CA ASP A 254 15.21 40.53 -6.96
C ASP A 254 16.06 39.34 -7.45
N PHE A 255 16.45 39.32 -8.72
CA PHE A 255 17.47 38.40 -9.24
C PHE A 255 18.89 38.84 -8.84
N THR A 256 19.82 37.89 -8.80
CA THR A 256 21.26 38.17 -8.78
C THR A 256 21.67 39.05 -9.98
N PRO A 257 22.50 40.11 -9.81
CA PRO A 257 22.86 41.03 -10.89
C PRO A 257 23.68 40.39 -12.02
N ASP A 258 24.57 39.45 -11.68
CA ASP A 258 25.55 38.89 -12.62
C ASP A 258 25.31 37.41 -12.94
N ASN A 259 25.56 37.08 -14.21
CA ASN A 259 25.86 35.73 -14.71
C ASN A 259 24.78 34.65 -14.43
N ARG A 260 23.51 34.96 -14.74
CA ARG A 260 22.36 34.04 -14.61
C ARG A 260 22.53 32.67 -15.29
N GLY A 261 23.23 32.62 -16.43
CA GLY A 261 23.60 31.36 -17.08
C GLY A 261 24.37 30.44 -16.13
N ASN A 262 25.42 30.95 -15.49
CA ASN A 262 26.23 30.19 -14.54
C ASN A 262 25.55 29.97 -13.17
N ARG A 263 24.42 30.63 -12.89
CA ARG A 263 23.54 30.29 -11.76
C ARG A 263 22.39 29.35 -12.14
N GLY A 264 22.38 28.82 -13.36
CA GLY A 264 21.38 27.85 -13.81
C GLY A 264 19.97 28.43 -13.95
N CYS A 265 19.84 29.73 -14.19
CA CYS A 265 18.58 30.38 -14.58
C CYS A 265 18.71 31.12 -15.94
N PRO A 266 19.06 30.42 -17.04
CA PRO A 266 19.24 31.01 -18.37
C PRO A 266 17.93 31.50 -19.00
N PHE A 267 17.40 32.62 -18.49
CA PHE A 267 16.17 33.28 -18.94
C PHE A 267 16.42 34.78 -19.15
N LYS A 268 15.83 35.34 -20.22
CA LYS A 268 15.83 36.79 -20.45
C LYS A 268 14.87 37.47 -19.48
N ASP A 269 15.10 38.75 -19.20
CA ASP A 269 14.33 39.49 -18.18
C ASP A 269 12.81 39.45 -18.42
N ALA A 270 12.38 39.69 -19.66
CA ALA A 270 10.98 39.63 -20.04
C ALA A 270 10.38 38.21 -19.94
N ASP A 271 11.16 37.19 -20.28
CA ASP A 271 10.74 35.78 -20.23
C ASP A 271 10.58 35.31 -18.77
N ALA A 272 11.57 35.61 -17.92
CA ALA A 272 11.54 35.31 -16.50
C ALA A 272 10.41 36.05 -15.77
N THR A 273 10.22 37.33 -16.06
CA THR A 273 9.16 38.15 -15.45
C THR A 273 7.77 37.66 -15.87
N TRP A 274 7.56 37.37 -17.17
CA TRP A 274 6.29 36.81 -17.67
C TRP A 274 5.99 35.44 -17.05
N ALA A 275 7.00 34.56 -16.96
CA ALA A 275 6.83 33.24 -16.37
C ALA A 275 6.45 33.35 -14.88
N ALA A 276 7.20 34.11 -14.09
CA ALA A 276 6.96 34.24 -12.65
C ALA A 276 5.64 34.95 -12.31
N THR A 277 5.21 35.93 -13.12
CA THR A 277 3.98 36.70 -12.87
C THR A 277 2.79 36.15 -13.65
N THR A 278 2.69 36.50 -14.94
CA THR A 278 1.52 36.24 -15.80
C THR A 278 1.20 34.75 -15.93
N MET A 279 2.18 33.90 -16.24
CA MET A 279 1.92 32.48 -16.49
C MET A 279 1.47 31.75 -15.19
N MET A 280 2.19 31.96 -14.09
CA MET A 280 1.83 31.36 -12.80
C MET A 280 0.49 31.88 -12.26
N GLU A 281 0.18 33.17 -12.42
CA GLU A 281 -1.12 33.72 -12.05
C GLU A 281 -2.26 33.10 -12.86
N LYS A 282 -2.12 33.01 -14.20
CA LYS A 282 -3.11 32.35 -15.07
C LYS A 282 -3.30 30.86 -14.71
N LEU A 283 -2.24 30.16 -14.28
CA LEU A 283 -2.30 28.76 -13.83
C LEU A 283 -3.02 28.64 -12.48
N THR A 284 -2.55 29.36 -11.46
CA THR A 284 -3.13 29.38 -10.11
C THR A 284 -4.61 29.73 -10.15
N ASN A 285 -5.01 30.74 -10.93
CA ASN A 285 -6.42 31.11 -11.07
C ASN A 285 -7.25 30.00 -11.74
N ARG A 286 -6.73 29.30 -12.76
CA ARG A 286 -7.47 28.19 -13.40
C ARG A 286 -7.63 26.98 -12.48
N LEU A 287 -6.63 26.69 -11.65
CA LEU A 287 -6.72 25.64 -10.61
C LEU A 287 -7.71 26.04 -9.50
N LYS A 288 -7.68 27.31 -9.06
CA LYS A 288 -8.62 27.88 -8.08
C LYS A 288 -10.07 27.72 -8.54
N GLU A 289 -10.36 28.15 -9.77
CA GLU A 289 -11.67 27.95 -10.41
C GLU A 289 -12.09 26.46 -10.47
N ALA A 290 -11.13 25.55 -10.71
CA ALA A 290 -11.40 24.12 -10.82
C ALA A 290 -11.78 23.47 -9.48
N ALA A 291 -11.23 23.97 -8.37
CA ALA A 291 -11.63 23.58 -7.01
C ALA A 291 -13.02 24.15 -6.65
N ASP A 292 -13.28 25.42 -6.96
CA ASP A 292 -14.57 26.08 -6.74
C ASP A 292 -15.71 25.33 -7.49
N ASP A 293 -15.48 24.92 -8.74
CA ASP A 293 -16.43 24.18 -9.62
C ASP A 293 -16.87 22.80 -9.09
N VAL A 294 -16.15 22.25 -8.12
CA VAL A 294 -16.43 20.92 -7.55
C VAL A 294 -17.06 21.03 -6.17
N GLY A 295 -16.81 22.14 -5.46
CA GLY A 295 -17.28 22.41 -4.11
C GLY A 295 -16.72 21.43 -3.07
N GLY A 296 -16.55 21.88 -1.82
CA GLY A 296 -16.00 21.02 -0.76
C GLY A 296 -14.52 20.62 -0.97
N VAL A 297 -13.83 21.27 -1.91
CA VAL A 297 -12.38 21.15 -2.13
C VAL A 297 -11.73 22.39 -1.52
N ARG A 298 -10.64 22.21 -0.79
CA ARG A 298 -9.83 23.31 -0.26
C ARG A 298 -8.77 23.68 -1.27
N PHE A 299 -8.58 24.97 -1.54
CA PHE A 299 -7.51 25.47 -2.37
C PHE A 299 -6.35 25.96 -1.51
N LEU A 300 -5.14 25.45 -1.73
CA LEU A 300 -3.92 25.93 -1.10
C LEU A 300 -3.06 26.67 -2.13
N ASP A 301 -2.99 27.99 -2.02
CA ASP A 301 -2.14 28.81 -2.88
C ASP A 301 -0.68 28.78 -2.39
N LEU A 302 0.18 28.16 -3.20
CA LEU A 302 1.62 28.07 -3.02
C LEU A 302 2.40 29.16 -3.79
N THR A 303 1.73 30.03 -4.57
CA THR A 303 2.38 30.95 -5.52
C THR A 303 3.54 31.77 -4.90
N ASP A 304 3.38 32.27 -3.67
CA ASP A 304 4.38 33.06 -2.94
C ASP A 304 5.14 32.26 -1.86
N ALA A 305 4.96 30.93 -1.78
CA ALA A 305 5.57 30.09 -0.74
C ALA A 305 7.10 30.15 -0.72
N PHE A 306 7.72 30.32 -1.89
CA PHE A 306 9.19 30.35 -2.02
C PHE A 306 9.75 31.77 -2.15
N ALA A 307 8.98 32.81 -1.78
CA ALA A 307 9.44 34.20 -1.87
C ALA A 307 10.75 34.46 -1.09
N GLY A 308 11.79 34.91 -1.81
CA GLY A 308 13.16 35.08 -1.31
C GLY A 308 14.06 33.86 -1.52
N HIS A 309 13.49 32.69 -1.81
CA HIS A 309 14.17 31.39 -1.99
C HIS A 309 14.00 30.81 -3.40
N GLU A 310 13.43 31.58 -4.33
CA GLU A 310 13.33 31.22 -5.74
C GLU A 310 14.73 31.09 -6.38
N LEU A 311 14.81 30.36 -7.48
CA LEU A 311 16.06 30.18 -8.22
C LEU A 311 16.59 31.53 -8.72
N CYS A 312 17.88 31.79 -8.46
CA CYS A 312 18.56 33.06 -8.71
C CYS A 312 18.07 34.27 -7.90
N SER A 313 17.32 34.07 -6.82
CA SER A 313 17.04 35.11 -5.82
C SER A 313 18.35 35.70 -5.26
N LYS A 314 18.44 37.03 -5.20
CA LYS A 314 19.55 37.73 -4.52
C LYS A 314 19.52 37.59 -2.99
N PHE A 315 18.43 37.06 -2.44
CA PHE A 315 18.27 36.81 -1.00
C PHE A 315 18.72 35.40 -0.59
N ALA A 316 19.01 34.53 -1.57
CA ALA A 316 19.52 33.19 -1.39
C ALA A 316 21.01 33.07 -1.76
N ASP A 317 21.72 32.23 -1.01
CA ASP A 317 23.13 31.89 -1.19
C ASP A 317 23.27 30.51 -1.86
N LEU A 318 24.35 30.34 -2.64
CA LEU A 318 24.78 29.04 -3.15
C LEU A 318 25.73 28.36 -2.16
N ALA A 319 25.71 27.03 -2.12
CA ALA A 319 26.68 26.24 -1.38
C ALA A 319 28.06 26.32 -2.05
N THR A 320 29.12 26.32 -1.23
CA THR A 320 30.50 26.43 -1.70
C THR A 320 31.30 25.21 -1.26
N THR A 321 32.51 25.04 -1.79
CA THR A 321 33.42 23.94 -1.41
C THR A 321 33.84 23.97 0.07
N SER A 322 33.52 25.06 0.79
CA SER A 322 33.78 25.23 2.23
C SER A 322 32.60 24.88 3.14
N GLY A 323 31.39 24.65 2.60
CA GLY A 323 30.22 24.28 3.40
C GLY A 323 28.87 24.46 2.67
N GLY A 324 27.87 23.71 3.14
CA GLY A 324 26.48 23.81 2.66
C GLY A 324 25.72 25.00 3.25
N VAL A 325 24.58 25.35 2.64
CA VAL A 325 23.73 26.47 3.06
C VAL A 325 22.56 25.98 3.93
N ALA A 326 22.23 26.76 4.97
CA ALA A 326 21.05 26.54 5.81
C ALA A 326 19.75 26.86 5.04
N SER A 327 18.65 26.17 5.35
CA SER A 327 17.40 26.33 4.59
C SER A 327 16.88 27.77 4.55
N ASN A 328 17.08 28.55 5.62
CA ASN A 328 16.71 29.97 5.70
C ASN A 328 17.55 30.93 4.85
N ARG A 329 18.54 30.40 4.10
CA ARG A 329 19.42 31.14 3.18
C ARG A 329 19.60 30.43 1.85
N ALA A 330 19.16 29.19 1.69
CA ALA A 330 19.35 28.41 0.46
C ALA A 330 18.26 28.70 -0.59
N GLU A 331 18.58 28.51 -1.86
CA GLU A 331 17.56 28.36 -2.91
C GLU A 331 16.76 27.07 -2.66
N TRP A 332 15.44 27.13 -2.85
CA TRP A 332 14.51 26.00 -2.63
C TRP A 332 14.07 25.31 -3.93
N ILE A 333 14.48 25.86 -5.07
CA ILE A 333 14.23 25.33 -6.41
C ILE A 333 15.53 24.80 -7.00
N ARG A 334 15.48 23.67 -7.69
CA ARG A 334 16.63 23.09 -8.39
C ARG A 334 16.97 23.90 -9.64
N TRP A 335 18.22 24.27 -9.79
CA TRP A 335 18.73 25.01 -10.96
C TRP A 335 18.67 24.20 -12.28
N LEU A 336 18.77 24.88 -13.43
CA LEU A 336 18.97 24.24 -14.74
C LEU A 336 20.47 24.02 -14.99
N PRO A 337 20.92 22.80 -15.38
CA PRO A 337 22.33 22.55 -15.67
C PRO A 337 22.81 23.25 -16.96
N ASP A 338 24.09 23.67 -16.98
CA ASP A 338 24.74 24.42 -18.06
C ASP A 338 24.65 23.80 -19.48
N ARG A 339 24.23 22.52 -19.60
CA ARG A 339 24.06 21.81 -20.87
C ARG A 339 22.70 21.14 -20.95
N LEU A 340 21.83 21.68 -21.81
CA LEU A 340 20.65 20.96 -22.33
C LEU A 340 21.04 19.75 -23.22
N ILE A 341 22.31 19.62 -23.61
CA ILE A 341 22.84 18.50 -24.38
C ILE A 341 23.33 17.42 -23.41
N GLU A 342 22.42 16.48 -23.10
CA GLU A 342 22.58 15.03 -22.81
C GLU A 342 23.90 14.46 -22.22
N VAL A 343 24.68 15.24 -21.45
CA VAL A 343 25.93 14.76 -20.81
C VAL A 343 26.05 15.33 -19.40
N GLY A 344 25.40 14.65 -18.44
CA GLY A 344 25.48 14.92 -17.00
C GLY A 344 25.01 13.70 -16.21
N PRO A 345 25.26 13.63 -14.89
CA PRO A 345 24.79 12.52 -14.05
C PRO A 345 23.26 12.38 -14.10
N LEU A 346 22.80 11.12 -14.14
CA LEU A 346 21.40 10.74 -14.35
C LEU A 346 20.42 11.51 -13.44
N GLY A 347 19.40 12.12 -14.06
CA GLY A 347 18.30 12.86 -13.40
C GLY A 347 18.45 14.38 -13.31
N ALA A 348 19.66 14.94 -13.47
CA ALA A 348 19.88 16.38 -13.24
C ALA A 348 19.16 17.32 -14.24
N GLN A 349 18.74 16.83 -15.41
CA GLN A 349 17.93 17.59 -16.37
C GLN A 349 16.41 17.45 -16.10
N GLN A 350 16.00 16.29 -15.58
CA GLN A 350 14.62 15.98 -15.23
C GLN A 350 14.19 16.86 -14.04
N GLU A 351 14.98 16.80 -12.96
CA GLU A 351 14.69 17.46 -11.69
C GLU A 351 14.86 18.98 -11.70
N ALA A 352 15.33 19.57 -12.79
CA ALA A 352 15.50 21.02 -12.90
C ALA A 352 14.16 21.76 -12.75
N ILE A 353 14.19 22.94 -12.12
CA ILE A 353 13.03 23.79 -11.82
C ILE A 353 12.05 23.20 -10.76
N HIS A 354 12.24 21.96 -10.29
CA HIS A 354 11.43 21.37 -9.22
C HIS A 354 11.88 21.83 -7.81
N PRO A 355 11.01 21.72 -6.77
CA PRO A 355 11.39 21.99 -5.40
C PRO A 355 12.43 20.97 -4.89
N ASN A 356 13.55 21.47 -4.37
CA ASN A 356 14.59 20.65 -3.77
C ASN A 356 14.20 20.23 -2.34
N ALA A 357 15.09 19.53 -1.61
CA ALA A 357 14.79 19.05 -0.25
C ALA A 357 14.29 20.14 0.72
N TYR A 358 14.78 21.38 0.59
CA TYR A 358 14.32 22.51 1.41
C TYR A 358 12.97 23.05 0.92
N GLY A 359 12.74 23.08 -0.40
CA GLY A 359 11.43 23.42 -0.96
C GLY A 359 10.35 22.43 -0.52
N GLN A 360 10.62 21.12 -0.63
CA GLN A 360 9.68 20.08 -0.20
C GLN A 360 9.39 20.13 1.31
N GLN A 361 10.39 20.47 2.14
CA GLN A 361 10.19 20.75 3.57
C GLN A 361 9.26 21.94 3.82
N ALA A 362 9.40 23.03 3.05
CA ALA A 362 8.51 24.19 3.15
C ALA A 362 7.07 23.88 2.73
N LEU A 363 6.89 23.13 1.66
CA LEU A 363 5.56 22.67 1.24
C LEU A 363 4.92 21.76 2.30
N GLY A 364 5.68 20.79 2.84
CA GLY A 364 5.22 19.96 3.96
C GLY A 364 4.87 20.75 5.22
N ALA A 365 5.62 21.78 5.57
CA ALA A 365 5.30 22.68 6.68
C ALA A 365 3.98 23.45 6.44
N CYS A 366 3.70 23.88 5.20
CA CYS A 366 2.41 24.48 4.85
C CYS A 366 1.23 23.48 4.90
N LEU A 367 1.44 22.22 4.52
CA LEU A 367 0.45 21.16 4.70
C LEU A 367 0.20 20.87 6.19
N THR A 368 1.23 20.84 7.03
CA THR A 368 1.09 20.74 8.50
C THR A 368 0.30 21.91 9.08
N ALA A 369 0.58 23.14 8.64
CA ALA A 369 -0.16 24.33 9.10
C ALA A 369 -1.63 24.28 8.67
N LEU A 370 -1.93 23.80 7.45
CA LEU A 370 -3.28 23.55 6.98
C LEU A 370 -3.98 22.46 7.79
N ALA A 371 -3.30 21.33 8.06
CA ALA A 371 -3.83 20.25 8.89
C ALA A 371 -4.19 20.74 10.31
N ALA A 372 -3.28 21.47 10.97
CA ALA A 372 -3.46 22.06 12.29
C ALA A 372 -4.63 23.06 12.34
N TYR A 373 -4.86 23.81 11.26
CA TYR A 373 -5.98 24.73 11.15
C TYR A 373 -7.32 23.98 11.01
N LEU A 374 -7.34 22.90 10.23
CA LEU A 374 -8.56 22.12 9.97
C LEU A 374 -8.99 21.26 11.17
N GLU A 375 -8.05 20.82 12.02
CA GLU A 375 -8.34 20.08 13.25
C GLU A 375 -9.16 20.90 14.26
N GLN A 376 -8.98 22.23 14.29
CA GLN A 376 -9.60 23.13 15.29
C GLN A 376 -11.13 23.26 15.19
N GLY A 377 -11.77 22.59 14.23
CA GLY A 377 -13.21 22.31 14.22
C GLY A 377 -14.09 23.49 13.80
N PHE A 378 -14.51 23.51 12.53
CA PHE A 378 -15.69 24.22 11.99
C PHE A 378 -16.01 25.59 12.63
N ARG A 379 -15.16 26.60 12.39
CA ARG A 379 -15.50 28.02 12.70
C ARG A 379 -15.27 29.03 11.60
N THR A 380 -14.72 28.61 10.46
CA THR A 380 -14.42 29.49 9.32
C THR A 380 -14.94 28.84 8.05
N GLY A 381 -15.74 29.56 7.27
CA GLY A 381 -16.20 29.13 5.94
C GLY A 381 -15.10 29.23 4.87
N ALA A 382 -13.83 29.16 5.28
CA ALA A 382 -12.67 29.37 4.43
C ALA A 382 -12.37 28.10 3.63
N TRP A 383 -12.54 28.20 2.32
CA TRP A 383 -12.19 27.15 1.36
C TRP A 383 -10.88 27.42 0.62
N ARG A 384 -10.27 28.60 0.86
CA ARG A 384 -9.08 29.09 0.17
C ARG A 384 -8.07 29.56 1.20
N PHE A 385 -6.85 29.06 1.07
CA PHE A 385 -5.73 29.28 1.96
C PHE A 385 -4.52 29.72 1.16
N LYS A 386 -3.61 30.45 1.80
CA LYS A 386 -2.32 30.81 1.22
C LYS A 386 -1.20 30.34 2.13
N CYS A 387 -0.23 29.66 1.55
CA CYS A 387 1.04 29.32 2.19
C CYS A 387 1.88 30.60 2.29
N THR A 388 2.26 30.99 3.51
CA THR A 388 2.99 32.25 3.75
C THR A 388 4.41 31.99 4.20
N ASN A 389 5.37 32.56 3.47
CA ASN A 389 6.77 32.56 3.88
C ASN A 389 7.05 33.76 4.81
N PRO A 390 7.48 33.56 6.07
CA PRO A 390 7.89 34.67 6.94
C PRO A 390 9.28 35.25 6.61
N GLY A 391 9.93 34.81 5.53
CA GLY A 391 11.22 35.31 5.04
C GLY A 391 12.38 34.50 5.58
N ALA A 392 13.34 35.16 6.26
CA ALA A 392 14.64 34.60 6.68
C ALA A 392 14.60 33.52 7.79
N ARG A 393 13.55 32.68 7.82
CA ARG A 393 13.34 31.56 8.73
C ARG A 393 13.61 30.22 8.04
N PRO A 394 13.84 29.13 8.80
CA PRO A 394 14.01 27.80 8.22
C PRO A 394 12.77 27.36 7.43
N ALA A 395 12.96 26.49 6.44
CA ALA A 395 11.87 25.88 5.66
C ALA A 395 10.80 25.17 6.52
N THR A 396 11.10 24.77 7.76
CA THR A 396 10.14 24.18 8.70
C THR A 396 9.20 25.20 9.38
N GLU A 397 9.44 26.51 9.22
CA GLU A 397 8.67 27.59 9.86
C GLU A 397 7.77 28.34 8.86
N MET A 398 7.01 27.61 8.07
CA MET A 398 6.02 28.19 7.15
C MET A 398 4.71 28.53 7.87
N GLY A 399 4.02 29.56 7.38
CA GLY A 399 2.72 30.01 7.89
C GLY A 399 1.56 29.71 6.93
N LEU A 400 0.35 29.96 7.41
CA LEU A 400 -0.89 29.85 6.66
C LEU A 400 -1.75 31.09 6.90
N SER A 401 -2.40 31.61 5.86
CA SER A 401 -3.47 32.60 6.00
C SER A 401 -4.73 32.17 5.24
N GLU A 402 -5.89 32.66 5.67
CA GLU A 402 -7.09 32.67 4.83
C GLU A 402 -6.88 33.62 3.64
N ASP A 403 -7.46 33.28 2.49
CA ASP A 403 -7.62 34.21 1.36
C ASP A 403 -8.85 35.09 1.60
N GLU A 404 -8.69 36.40 1.82
CA GLU A 404 -9.80 37.28 2.25
C GLU A 404 -10.92 37.40 1.21
N ASP A 405 -10.63 37.18 -0.08
CA ASP A 405 -11.63 37.12 -1.17
C ASP A 405 -12.64 35.97 -1.00
N ALA A 406 -12.37 35.01 -0.11
CA ALA A 406 -13.27 33.88 0.17
C ALA A 406 -14.54 34.27 0.94
N ARG A 407 -14.60 35.45 1.59
CA ARG A 407 -15.71 35.82 2.48
C ARG A 407 -16.99 36.31 1.77
N TYR A 408 -16.95 36.55 0.46
CA TYR A 408 -18.06 37.18 -0.29
C TYR A 408 -18.76 36.30 -1.34
N SER A 409 -18.35 35.04 -1.51
CA SER A 409 -18.71 34.22 -2.69
C SER A 409 -19.70 33.06 -2.41
N LEU A 410 -20.64 33.24 -1.47
CA LEU A 410 -21.67 32.23 -1.16
C LEU A 410 -23.08 32.86 -1.17
N GLY A 411 -23.50 33.26 -2.36
CA GLY A 411 -24.80 33.88 -2.67
C GLY A 411 -25.57 33.12 -3.75
N VAL A 412 -25.75 31.80 -3.61
CA VAL A 412 -26.74 31.04 -4.39
C VAL A 412 -27.87 30.65 -3.44
N ALA A 413 -29.04 31.26 -3.65
CA ALA A 413 -30.21 31.02 -2.83
C ALA A 413 -30.74 29.60 -2.99
N VAL A 414 -30.96 28.93 -1.87
CA VAL A 414 -31.84 27.75 -1.79
C VAL A 414 -33.05 28.20 -0.97
N ASP A 415 -34.20 28.36 -1.62
CA ASP A 415 -35.43 28.79 -0.94
C ASP A 415 -35.83 27.77 0.15
N PRO A 416 -36.04 28.19 1.41
CA PRO A 416 -36.71 27.35 2.40
C PRO A 416 -38.23 27.32 2.13
N PRO A 417 -38.92 26.21 2.46
CA PRO A 417 -40.35 26.09 2.17
C PRO A 417 -41.20 27.06 2.98
N VAL A 418 -42.27 27.54 2.35
CA VAL A 418 -43.23 28.50 2.92
C VAL A 418 -43.86 27.95 4.22
N ALA A 419 -43.63 28.67 5.33
CA ALA A 419 -44.44 28.60 6.53
C ALA A 419 -44.99 30.00 6.85
N SER A 420 -46.28 30.08 7.15
CA SER A 420 -47.03 31.34 7.20
C SER A 420 -46.93 32.09 8.55
N GLY A 421 -46.72 33.41 8.48
CA GLY A 421 -47.33 34.36 9.41
C GLY A 421 -46.38 35.19 10.30
N GLY A 422 -46.68 36.49 10.43
CA GLY A 422 -46.21 37.33 11.53
C GLY A 422 -45.28 38.49 11.16
N SER A 423 -45.84 39.67 10.87
CA SER A 423 -45.09 40.91 10.60
C SER A 423 -44.52 41.57 11.86
N ALA A 424 -43.28 42.08 11.83
CA ALA A 424 -42.88 43.28 12.58
C ALA A 424 -41.59 43.93 12.02
N ALA A 425 -41.55 45.26 12.05
CA ALA A 425 -40.65 46.15 11.30
C ALA A 425 -39.24 46.41 11.92
N LEU A 426 -38.32 46.82 11.03
CA LEU A 426 -37.20 47.79 11.15
C LEU A 426 -36.58 48.11 12.54
N SER A 427 -35.24 48.11 12.61
CA SER A 427 -34.45 49.35 12.84
C SER A 427 -32.93 49.15 12.65
N THR A 428 -32.21 50.20 12.27
CA THR A 428 -30.76 50.27 12.01
C THR A 428 -29.93 50.78 13.20
N ARG A 429 -28.65 50.37 13.29
CA ARG A 429 -27.43 51.18 13.58
C ARG A 429 -26.24 50.31 14.04
N GLY A 430 -25.02 50.65 13.63
CA GLY A 430 -23.75 50.19 14.26
C GLY A 430 -23.13 51.31 15.12
N PRO A 431 -21.79 51.37 15.27
CA PRO A 431 -20.85 50.28 15.62
C PRO A 431 -19.84 50.66 16.75
N TRP A 432 -19.07 49.67 17.25
CA TRP A 432 -17.87 49.79 18.14
C TRP A 432 -18.08 50.17 19.63
N PRO A 433 -17.09 50.00 20.53
CA PRO A 433 -16.16 48.86 20.74
C PRO A 433 -16.02 48.44 22.25
N VAL A 434 -14.92 47.72 22.57
CA VAL A 434 -14.22 47.55 23.88
C VAL A 434 -14.62 46.37 24.81
N GLU A 435 -13.61 45.50 25.04
CA GLU A 435 -13.25 44.64 26.19
C GLU A 435 -14.29 44.07 27.18
N GLY A 436 -14.10 42.79 27.56
CA GLY A 436 -14.70 42.22 28.78
C GLY A 436 -14.73 40.69 28.79
N ARG A 437 -13.84 40.04 29.56
CA ARG A 437 -13.77 38.57 29.67
C ARG A 437 -14.90 37.97 30.53
N ARG A 438 -15.23 36.70 30.23
CA ARG A 438 -15.78 35.60 31.08
C ARG A 438 -17.28 35.25 31.02
N PHE A 439 -17.50 34.01 30.59
CA PHE A 439 -18.44 32.97 31.05
C PHE A 439 -19.61 33.35 31.97
N LEU A 440 -20.81 33.01 31.52
CA LEU A 440 -21.94 32.63 32.37
C LEU A 440 -21.84 31.13 32.72
N THR A 441 -21.97 30.78 34.00
CA THR A 441 -22.21 29.41 34.44
C THR A 441 -23.43 29.32 35.37
N SER A 442 -24.39 28.49 34.97
CA SER A 442 -25.35 27.77 35.82
C SER A 442 -26.45 28.56 36.58
N PRO A 443 -27.54 27.86 36.93
CA PRO A 443 -28.32 28.13 38.14
C PRO A 443 -28.28 26.91 39.09
N GLY A 444 -27.93 27.10 40.38
CA GLY A 444 -27.75 25.95 41.29
C GLY A 444 -27.45 26.21 42.78
N THR A 445 -27.73 27.40 43.32
CA THR A 445 -27.81 27.72 44.77
C THR A 445 -26.49 27.82 45.58
N LEU A 446 -26.45 28.83 46.46
CA LEU A 446 -25.38 29.19 47.43
C LEU A 446 -25.40 28.28 48.69
N ILE A 447 -24.53 28.33 49.72
CA ILE A 447 -23.94 29.44 50.52
C ILE A 447 -22.65 28.94 51.29
N PRO A 448 -22.00 29.72 52.19
CA PRO A 448 -20.76 30.50 51.98
C PRO A 448 -19.46 29.90 52.60
N VAL A 449 -18.34 30.60 52.39
CA VAL A 449 -17.03 30.37 53.05
C VAL A 449 -16.98 30.99 54.45
N GLY A 450 -16.34 30.33 55.42
CA GLY A 450 -16.04 30.89 56.75
C GLY A 450 -15.01 30.10 57.59
N ASP A 451 -13.83 30.69 57.75
CA ASP A 451 -12.87 30.66 58.88
C ASP A 451 -12.50 29.38 59.69
N LEU A 452 -11.19 29.04 59.60
CA LEU A 452 -10.26 28.60 60.69
C LEU A 452 -10.47 27.20 61.33
N PRO A 453 -9.48 26.64 62.09
CA PRO A 453 -8.01 26.87 62.16
C PRO A 453 -7.18 25.56 62.02
N ALA A 454 -5.85 25.63 62.24
CA ALA A 454 -4.95 24.47 62.25
C ALA A 454 -4.88 23.73 63.61
N THR A 455 -4.83 22.39 63.60
CA THR A 455 -4.29 21.54 64.68
C THR A 455 -3.76 20.19 64.16
N HIS A 456 -2.75 19.63 64.85
CA HIS A 456 -2.14 18.33 64.58
C HIS A 456 -3.09 17.13 64.81
N ALA A 457 -2.95 16.07 64.00
CA ALA A 457 -3.12 14.68 64.42
C ALA A 457 -2.45 13.68 63.45
N GLU A 458 -1.47 12.93 63.94
CA GLU A 458 -1.04 11.61 63.46
C GLU A 458 -1.23 10.60 64.62
N PRO A 459 -1.17 9.28 64.40
CA PRO A 459 -1.47 8.51 63.19
C PRO A 459 -2.42 7.31 63.46
N ALA A 460 -3.05 6.75 62.42
CA ALA A 460 -3.63 5.40 62.47
C ALA A 460 -3.69 4.79 61.05
N ALA A 461 -3.10 3.60 60.88
CA ALA A 461 -3.03 2.90 59.60
C ALA A 461 -4.40 2.32 59.16
N PRO A 462 -4.58 2.09 57.86
CA PRO A 462 -4.54 0.69 57.42
C PRO A 462 -3.75 0.45 56.11
N GLU A 463 -2.97 -0.65 56.11
CA GLU A 463 -2.92 -1.79 55.16
C GLU A 463 -3.10 -1.58 53.62
N PRO A 464 -2.52 -2.48 52.79
CA PRO A 464 -1.94 -2.10 51.51
C PRO A 464 -2.91 -2.01 50.33
N GLY A 465 -2.68 -1.04 49.44
CA GLY A 465 -3.51 -0.87 48.24
C GLY A 465 -3.17 0.30 47.32
N ARG A 466 -1.93 0.82 47.30
CA ARG A 466 -1.50 1.81 46.29
C ARG A 466 -0.70 1.15 45.18
N THR A 467 -1.34 0.96 44.03
CA THR A 467 -0.64 0.82 42.75
C THR A 467 0.00 2.16 42.39
N PHE A 468 1.32 2.25 42.56
CA PHE A 468 2.08 3.42 42.10
C PHE A 468 2.26 3.39 40.57
N ALA A 469 2.45 4.57 39.98
CA ALA A 469 2.44 4.76 38.53
C ALA A 469 3.47 3.88 37.81
N ALA A 470 3.08 3.32 36.66
CA ALA A 470 3.93 2.48 35.83
C ALA A 470 5.23 3.21 35.43
N ALA A 471 6.35 2.48 35.42
CA ALA A 471 7.64 3.02 35.04
C ALA A 471 7.60 3.59 33.61
N GLN A 472 7.86 4.89 33.48
CA GLN A 472 7.91 5.54 32.17
C GLN A 472 9.27 5.32 31.52
N SER A 473 9.27 4.67 30.35
CA SER A 473 10.46 4.46 29.53
C SER A 473 10.83 5.73 28.76
N TRP A 474 12.02 6.28 29.00
CA TRP A 474 12.55 7.42 28.25
C TRP A 474 13.47 6.92 27.13
N THR A 475 13.32 7.49 25.93
CA THR A 475 14.08 7.09 24.75
C THR A 475 15.00 8.22 24.30
N PRO A 476 16.32 7.99 24.15
CA PRO A 476 17.22 8.93 23.48
C PRO A 476 16.86 9.02 22.00
N VAL A 477 16.67 10.24 21.51
CA VAL A 477 16.35 10.55 20.11
C VAL A 477 17.27 11.67 19.66
N ARG A 478 17.83 11.59 18.45
CA ARG A 478 18.52 12.74 17.84
C ARG A 478 17.50 13.68 17.23
N ASP A 479 17.73 14.98 17.37
CA ASP A 479 16.98 15.98 16.63
C ASP A 479 17.59 16.31 15.27
N THR A 480 16.87 17.14 14.51
CA THR A 480 17.16 17.49 13.12
C THR A 480 18.42 18.35 12.93
N VAL A 481 19.00 18.87 14.02
CA VAL A 481 20.30 19.59 14.02
C VAL A 481 21.43 18.77 14.66
N GLY A 482 21.16 17.52 15.07
CA GLY A 482 22.16 16.58 15.58
C GLY A 482 22.38 16.62 17.09
N GLY A 483 21.56 17.38 17.83
CA GLY A 483 21.49 17.35 19.29
C GLY A 483 20.83 16.07 19.79
N TRP A 484 21.10 15.71 21.05
CA TRP A 484 20.43 14.59 21.72
C TRP A 484 19.27 15.11 22.58
N GLN A 485 18.10 14.47 22.42
CA GLN A 485 16.90 14.70 23.21
C GLN A 485 16.48 13.42 23.93
N LEU A 486 15.78 13.57 25.05
CA LEU A 486 15.08 12.45 25.70
C LEU A 486 13.57 12.68 25.56
N ARG A 487 12.85 11.71 24.99
CA ARG A 487 11.38 11.72 24.90
C ARG A 487 10.74 10.68 25.82
N ALA A 488 9.67 11.09 26.47
CA ALA A 488 8.75 10.20 27.18
C ALA A 488 7.62 9.72 26.23
N PRO A 489 6.90 8.63 26.56
CA PRO A 489 5.85 8.07 25.70
C PRO A 489 4.63 8.98 25.51
N ASN A 490 4.46 9.99 26.37
CA ASN A 490 3.41 11.00 26.30
C ASN A 490 3.79 12.24 25.45
N GLY A 491 4.92 12.20 24.73
CA GLY A 491 5.36 13.27 23.82
C GLY A 491 6.16 14.41 24.46
N ALA A 492 6.33 14.42 25.79
CA ALA A 492 7.21 15.39 26.45
C ALA A 492 8.68 15.19 26.02
N ALA A 493 9.37 16.28 25.71
CA ALA A 493 10.74 16.28 25.20
C ALA A 493 11.65 17.23 25.99
N LEU A 494 12.88 16.81 26.25
CA LEU A 494 13.96 17.64 26.79
C LEU A 494 14.99 17.92 25.70
N VAL A 495 15.28 19.20 25.46
CA VAL A 495 16.15 19.67 24.36
C VAL A 495 17.42 20.31 24.92
N ALA A 496 18.59 19.83 24.51
CA ALA A 496 19.87 20.44 24.86
C ALA A 496 20.36 21.41 23.78
N ASP A 497 20.73 22.63 24.18
CA ASP A 497 21.19 23.69 23.27
C ASP A 497 22.70 23.55 22.97
N PRO A 498 23.15 23.50 21.69
CA PRO A 498 24.55 23.28 21.34
C PRO A 498 25.45 24.49 21.65
N GLY A 499 25.87 24.65 22.91
CA GLY A 499 26.96 25.56 23.28
C GLY A 499 26.95 26.15 24.70
N SER A 500 25.87 25.99 25.46
CA SER A 500 25.69 26.67 26.77
C SER A 500 25.93 25.80 28.01
N GLY A 501 26.06 24.47 27.83
CA GLY A 501 26.23 23.52 28.94
C GLY A 501 25.08 23.49 29.95
N THR A 502 23.92 24.07 29.62
CA THR A 502 22.78 24.19 30.54
C THR A 502 21.46 24.00 29.79
N VAL A 503 20.57 23.17 30.32
CA VAL A 503 19.25 22.87 29.73
C VAL A 503 18.14 23.53 30.53
N HIS A 504 17.18 24.17 29.85
CA HIS A 504 15.96 24.69 30.47
C HIS A 504 14.73 23.89 30.04
N LEU A 505 13.89 23.51 30.99
CA LEU A 505 12.53 23.01 30.74
C LEU A 505 11.71 24.11 30.03
N ARG A 506 11.11 23.79 28.88
CA ARG A 506 10.08 24.64 28.26
C ARG A 506 8.74 23.90 28.24
N ASP A 507 7.74 24.57 28.79
CA ASP A 507 6.29 24.31 28.72
C ASP A 507 5.82 22.87 29.00
N VAL A 508 6.02 22.45 30.25
CA VAL A 508 4.92 21.79 30.96
C VAL A 508 3.92 22.90 31.32
N GLY A 509 2.65 22.76 30.92
CA GLY A 509 1.58 23.71 31.28
C GLY A 509 1.47 23.89 32.81
N PRO A 510 0.85 24.98 33.30
CA PRO A 510 1.01 25.44 34.68
C PRO A 510 0.56 24.41 35.72
N VAL A 511 1.53 23.70 36.29
CA VAL A 511 1.38 22.92 37.52
C VAL A 511 1.75 23.85 38.68
N GLU A 512 0.83 24.02 39.63
CA GLU A 512 1.04 24.90 40.78
C GLU A 512 2.15 24.38 41.69
N SER A 513 3.24 25.15 41.78
CA SER A 513 4.21 25.20 42.89
C SER A 513 4.69 23.87 43.51
N ASP A 514 5.82 23.35 43.03
CA ASP A 514 6.77 22.58 43.85
C ASP A 514 8.16 23.26 43.81
N PRO A 515 8.66 23.80 44.94
CA PRO A 515 9.96 24.48 45.00
C PRO A 515 11.18 23.54 45.05
N TYR A 516 11.01 22.20 45.01
CA TYR A 516 12.12 21.23 45.11
C TYR A 516 12.57 20.62 43.77
N ALA A 517 11.87 20.89 42.67
CA ALA A 517 12.08 20.22 41.38
C ALA A 517 13.20 20.80 40.48
N ALA A 518 14.45 20.92 40.97
CA ALA A 518 15.68 20.95 40.13
C ALA A 518 17.00 20.98 40.94
N SER A 519 17.87 19.96 40.81
CA SER A 519 19.27 20.04 41.29
C SER A 519 20.28 19.10 40.58
N TRP A 520 20.07 18.82 39.29
CA TRP A 520 21.00 18.03 38.46
C TRP A 520 21.51 18.89 37.29
N GLN A 521 22.82 18.87 37.05
CA GLN A 521 23.45 19.51 35.89
C GLN A 521 24.06 18.44 34.97
N PHE A 522 23.75 18.54 33.68
CA PHE A 522 24.31 17.69 32.62
C PHE A 522 25.48 18.40 31.95
N HIS A 523 26.53 17.63 31.66
CA HIS A 523 27.74 18.10 30.99
C HIS A 523 28.05 17.22 29.78
N SER A 524 28.69 17.81 28.78
CA SER A 524 29.21 17.10 27.60
C SER A 524 30.56 17.68 27.18
N ASP A 525 31.48 16.83 26.73
CA ASP A 525 32.75 17.28 26.14
C ASP A 525 32.71 17.25 24.59
N SER A 526 33.78 17.78 23.97
CA SER A 526 33.94 17.81 22.51
C SER A 526 34.25 16.44 21.87
N GLN A 527 34.34 15.37 22.67
CA GLN A 527 34.51 13.99 22.20
C GLN A 527 33.21 13.17 22.34
N GLY A 528 32.15 13.75 22.91
CA GLY A 528 30.84 13.13 23.04
C GLY A 528 30.66 12.27 24.29
N HIS A 529 31.48 12.48 25.33
CA HIS A 529 31.21 11.92 26.66
C HIS A 529 30.14 12.76 27.36
N PHE A 530 29.29 12.10 28.16
CA PHE A 530 28.24 12.75 28.94
C PHE A 530 28.33 12.32 30.40
N TRP A 531 28.16 13.27 31.31
CA TRP A 531 28.03 12.98 32.75
C TRP A 531 27.04 13.94 33.43
N ILE A 532 26.50 13.49 34.55
CA ILE A 532 25.58 14.26 35.40
C ILE A 532 26.26 14.54 36.74
N THR A 533 26.09 15.76 37.26
CA THR A 533 26.52 16.14 38.61
C THR A 533 25.32 16.59 39.45
N HIS A 534 25.22 16.08 40.68
CA HIS A 534 24.27 16.57 41.67
C HIS A 534 24.84 17.82 42.37
N LEU A 535 24.07 18.91 42.42
CA LEU A 535 24.56 20.22 42.89
C LEU A 535 24.91 20.31 44.39
N ARG A 536 24.78 19.22 45.17
CA ARG A 536 25.18 19.18 46.59
C ARG A 536 26.10 18.02 47.01
N GLU A 537 26.35 17.03 46.15
CA GLU A 537 27.29 15.94 46.45
C GLU A 537 28.13 15.56 45.22
N PRO A 538 29.48 15.62 45.29
CA PRO A 538 30.35 15.41 44.14
C PRO A 538 30.56 13.92 43.85
N ARG A 539 29.63 13.31 43.10
CA ARG A 539 29.86 12.05 42.37
C ARG A 539 29.33 12.19 40.95
N ALA A 540 30.24 12.14 39.99
CA ALA A 540 29.90 12.02 38.57
C ALA A 540 29.61 10.54 38.22
N VAL A 541 28.73 10.34 37.24
CA VAL A 541 28.48 9.03 36.62
C VAL A 541 28.79 9.20 35.13
N ASP A 542 29.85 8.54 34.66
CA ASP A 542 30.29 8.56 33.26
C ASP A 542 29.40 7.68 32.39
N ILE A 543 28.98 8.23 31.25
CA ILE A 543 28.22 7.50 30.23
C ILE A 543 29.07 7.40 28.96
N HIS A 544 29.81 6.30 28.84
CA HIS A 544 30.66 6.01 27.68
C HIS A 544 29.81 5.46 26.52
N PRO A 545 30.01 5.90 25.25
CA PRO A 545 29.14 5.53 24.11
C PRO A 545 29.08 4.04 23.77
N ALA A 546 29.94 3.19 24.35
CA ALA A 546 29.94 1.74 24.14
C ALA A 546 28.84 0.99 24.93
N ASN A 547 28.19 1.63 25.91
CA ASN A 547 27.29 0.97 26.87
C ASN A 547 25.83 1.47 26.81
N MET A 548 25.34 1.88 25.63
CA MET A 548 23.95 2.31 25.45
C MET A 548 22.96 1.12 25.39
N ARG A 549 22.48 0.67 26.55
CA ARG A 549 21.21 -0.07 26.70
C ARG A 549 20.18 0.79 27.42
N ARG A 550 18.89 0.40 27.39
CA ARG A 550 17.83 1.11 28.14
C ARG A 550 18.22 1.20 29.63
N TRP A 551 18.03 2.38 30.21
CA TRP A 551 18.23 2.63 31.63
C TRP A 551 16.89 2.65 32.34
N CYS A 552 16.82 1.95 33.46
CA CYS A 552 15.64 1.88 34.31
C CYS A 552 15.89 2.76 35.53
N LEU A 553 14.94 3.66 35.86
CA LEU A 553 14.91 4.28 37.19
C LEU A 553 14.31 3.27 38.17
N THR A 554 15.05 2.92 39.21
CA THR A 554 14.51 2.15 40.34
C THR A 554 14.48 2.99 41.61
N ALA A 555 13.41 2.83 42.38
CA ALA A 555 13.42 3.16 43.80
C ALA A 555 14.01 1.97 44.55
N SER A 556 14.96 2.24 45.46
CA SER A 556 15.53 1.24 46.36
C SER A 556 14.61 1.08 47.58
N GLU A 557 14.24 -0.15 47.94
CA GLU A 557 13.32 -0.39 49.07
C GLU A 557 13.94 -0.13 50.46
N GLU A 558 15.26 0.01 50.58
CA GLU A 558 15.99 0.03 51.86
C GLU A 558 16.58 1.39 52.33
N ASP A 559 16.08 2.55 51.88
CA ASP A 559 16.61 3.85 52.37
C ASP A 559 15.52 4.94 52.46
N GLU A 560 15.21 5.44 53.67
CA GLU A 560 14.08 6.36 53.98
C GLU A 560 14.17 7.76 53.32
N ASN A 561 15.19 8.03 52.51
CA ASN A 561 15.45 9.33 51.88
C ASN A 561 15.11 9.40 50.37
N SER A 562 14.25 8.51 49.85
CA SER A 562 13.67 8.59 48.49
C SER A 562 14.70 8.80 47.36
N ARG A 563 15.80 8.04 47.40
CA ARG A 563 16.89 8.16 46.43
C ARG A 563 16.58 7.35 45.16
N LEU A 564 16.34 8.05 44.06
CA LEU A 564 16.20 7.44 42.72
C LEU A 564 17.57 7.07 42.15
N ARG A 565 17.70 5.85 41.62
CA ARG A 565 18.97 5.35 41.03
C ARG A 565 18.73 4.92 39.59
N LEU A 566 19.58 5.41 38.68
CA LEU A 566 19.68 4.91 37.31
C LEU A 566 20.48 3.61 37.33
N VAL A 567 19.86 2.52 36.88
CA VAL A 567 20.52 1.22 36.70
C VAL A 567 20.33 0.73 35.26
N PRO A 568 21.31 0.03 34.68
CA PRO A 568 21.07 -0.72 33.45
C PRO A 568 19.97 -1.74 33.72
N CYS A 569 19.02 -1.93 32.79
CA CYS A 569 17.91 -2.88 33.01
C CYS A 569 18.33 -4.37 33.00
N SER A 570 19.63 -4.70 33.13
CA SER A 570 20.20 -6.06 33.07
C SER A 570 19.96 -6.92 34.32
N GLY A 571 19.21 -6.42 35.31
CA GLY A 571 18.81 -7.20 36.50
C GLY A 571 17.69 -8.22 36.27
N LEU A 572 17.03 -8.19 35.10
CA LEU A 572 15.91 -9.09 34.75
C LEU A 572 16.27 -9.96 33.53
N GLY A 573 17.05 -11.02 33.76
CA GLY A 573 17.20 -12.15 32.84
C GLY A 573 17.91 -11.84 31.51
N GLU A 574 19.24 -11.75 31.52
CA GLU A 574 20.02 -11.51 30.31
C GLU A 574 19.98 -12.68 29.30
N GLN A 575 19.56 -12.40 28.07
CA GLN A 575 20.20 -12.96 26.88
C GLN A 575 20.73 -11.81 26.00
N GLN A 576 21.84 -12.07 25.29
CA GLN A 576 22.76 -11.03 24.85
C GLN A 576 22.37 -10.41 23.50
N TRP A 577 21.95 -9.14 23.53
CA TRP A 577 21.83 -8.31 22.33
C TRP A 577 23.19 -7.68 21.98
N LYS A 578 23.74 -8.07 20.82
CA LYS A 578 24.86 -7.41 20.14
C LYS A 578 24.29 -6.57 19.00
N VAL A 579 24.68 -5.31 18.90
CA VAL A 579 24.48 -4.55 17.65
C VAL A 579 25.61 -4.91 16.70
N GLU A 580 25.35 -5.87 15.81
CA GLU A 580 26.18 -6.07 14.62
C GLU A 580 25.55 -5.30 13.44
N ASN A 581 26.38 -4.82 12.51
CA ASN A 581 25.90 -4.19 11.29
C ASN A 581 24.91 -5.12 10.58
N THR A 582 23.92 -4.55 9.88
CA THR A 582 23.02 -5.28 8.99
C THR A 582 23.82 -5.96 7.87
N ALA A 583 24.29 -7.17 8.14
CA ALA A 583 24.82 -8.07 7.14
C ALA A 583 23.70 -8.35 6.14
N SER A 584 24.02 -8.22 4.85
CA SER A 584 23.11 -8.56 3.76
C SER A 584 22.70 -10.03 3.90
N CYS A 585 21.42 -10.24 4.22
CA CYS A 585 20.83 -11.56 4.43
C CYS A 585 20.68 -12.28 3.07
N THR A 586 21.79 -12.86 2.62
CA THR A 586 22.02 -13.36 1.25
C THR A 586 21.94 -14.90 1.15
N SER A 587 21.28 -15.56 2.11
CA SER A 587 20.84 -16.96 1.96
C SER A 587 19.82 -17.36 3.04
N LEU A 588 18.97 -18.35 2.72
CA LEU A 588 18.11 -19.02 3.70
C LEU A 588 18.89 -19.80 4.78
N GLN A 589 20.14 -20.18 4.51
CA GLN A 589 20.95 -21.05 5.37
C GLN A 589 21.77 -20.28 6.43
N SER A 590 21.87 -18.95 6.33
CA SER A 590 22.74 -18.12 7.20
C SER A 590 22.01 -17.36 8.32
N LEU A 591 20.70 -17.59 8.51
CA LEU A 591 19.81 -16.72 9.31
C LEU A 591 19.70 -17.06 10.81
N GLY A 592 20.78 -17.52 11.43
CA GLY A 592 20.79 -17.90 12.86
C GLY A 592 20.90 -16.76 13.87
N ALA A 593 21.03 -15.51 13.43
CA ALA A 593 21.47 -14.39 14.28
C ALA A 593 20.88 -13.00 13.91
N CYS A 594 19.67 -12.96 13.34
CA CYS A 594 18.99 -11.71 12.98
C CYS A 594 17.89 -11.39 13.99
N ASP A 595 17.94 -10.21 14.60
CA ASP A 595 16.99 -9.78 15.62
C ASP A 595 15.59 -9.51 15.05
N ALA A 596 14.57 -9.83 15.85
CA ALA A 596 13.18 -9.88 15.38
C ALA A 596 12.50 -8.51 15.27
N ALA A 597 12.16 -8.13 14.04
CA ALA A 597 10.98 -7.31 13.74
C ALA A 597 9.79 -8.25 13.46
N PRO A 598 8.52 -7.86 13.74
CA PRO A 598 7.37 -8.68 13.39
C PRO A 598 7.32 -8.93 11.88
N VAL A 599 6.84 -10.10 11.45
CA VAL A 599 6.71 -10.42 10.01
C VAL A 599 6.00 -9.28 9.28
N ALA A 600 6.73 -8.57 8.42
CA ALA A 600 6.16 -7.52 7.60
C ALA A 600 5.25 -8.16 6.55
N ASP A 601 4.04 -7.64 6.42
CA ASP A 601 3.22 -7.94 5.24
C ASP A 601 3.97 -7.51 3.96
N ALA A 602 3.61 -8.13 2.85
CA ALA A 602 3.90 -7.62 1.52
C ALA A 602 3.51 -6.15 1.39
N ASP A 603 4.27 -5.43 0.57
CA ASP A 603 3.96 -4.05 0.21
C ASP A 603 2.49 -3.96 -0.28
N PRO A 604 1.63 -3.19 0.44
CA PRO A 604 0.40 -2.61 -0.08
C PRO A 604 0.22 -2.54 -1.59
N VAL A 605 1.12 -1.86 -2.28
CA VAL A 605 1.03 -1.60 -3.72
C VAL A 605 1.35 -2.87 -4.51
N SER A 606 2.41 -3.58 -4.14
CA SER A 606 2.77 -4.88 -4.75
C SER A 606 1.61 -5.88 -4.71
N VAL A 607 0.87 -6.02 -3.60
CA VAL A 607 -0.28 -6.94 -3.58
C VAL A 607 -1.48 -6.40 -4.37
N LEU A 608 -1.68 -5.07 -4.42
CA LEU A 608 -2.71 -4.48 -5.27
C LEU A 608 -2.45 -4.78 -6.76
N MET A 609 -1.19 -4.69 -7.20
CA MET A 609 -0.76 -5.02 -8.56
C MET A 609 -1.00 -6.51 -8.87
N ALA A 610 -0.69 -7.40 -7.92
CA ALA A 610 -0.98 -8.84 -8.02
C ALA A 610 -2.48 -9.13 -8.12
N THR A 611 -3.32 -8.46 -7.32
CA THR A 611 -4.78 -8.59 -7.44
C THR A 611 -5.27 -8.05 -8.78
N GLY A 612 -4.78 -6.90 -9.24
CA GLY A 612 -5.11 -6.33 -10.55
C GLY A 612 -4.76 -7.26 -11.71
N PHE A 613 -3.67 -8.03 -11.63
CA PHE A 613 -3.34 -9.09 -12.60
C PHE A 613 -4.41 -10.19 -12.63
N LEU A 614 -4.85 -10.69 -11.45
CA LEU A 614 -5.90 -11.70 -11.38
C LEU A 614 -7.23 -11.16 -11.91
N GLU A 615 -7.66 -9.97 -11.47
CA GLU A 615 -8.90 -9.33 -11.94
C GLU A 615 -8.91 -9.17 -13.46
N LYS A 616 -7.84 -8.61 -14.03
CA LYS A 616 -7.66 -8.44 -15.48
C LYS A 616 -7.64 -9.76 -16.25
N THR A 617 -7.27 -10.87 -15.61
CA THR A 617 -7.24 -12.19 -16.25
C THR A 617 -8.59 -12.91 -16.11
N MET A 618 -9.31 -12.69 -15.00
CA MET A 618 -10.68 -13.19 -14.79
C MET A 618 -11.72 -12.51 -15.69
N ASP A 619 -11.55 -11.23 -16.00
CA ASP A 619 -12.50 -10.49 -16.85
C ASP A 619 -12.31 -10.73 -18.36
N LYS A 620 -11.33 -11.55 -18.76
CA LYS A 620 -11.15 -11.98 -20.17
C LYS A 620 -12.12 -13.10 -20.51
N ASN A 621 -12.59 -13.10 -21.76
CA ASN A 621 -13.35 -14.20 -22.38
C ASN A 621 -14.66 -14.57 -21.64
N ILE A 622 -15.19 -13.67 -20.80
CA ILE A 622 -16.46 -13.82 -20.10
C ILE A 622 -17.63 -13.80 -21.09
N VAL A 623 -18.52 -14.78 -20.99
CA VAL A 623 -19.74 -14.90 -21.80
C VAL A 623 -20.91 -15.23 -20.87
N ASN A 624 -21.95 -14.39 -20.86
CA ASN A 624 -23.12 -14.51 -19.96
C ASN A 624 -22.72 -14.61 -18.48
N ASP A 625 -21.79 -13.76 -18.03
CA ASP A 625 -21.20 -13.72 -16.68
C ASP A 625 -20.43 -14.99 -16.23
N LEU A 626 -20.23 -15.95 -17.14
CA LEU A 626 -19.43 -17.16 -16.93
C LEU A 626 -18.09 -17.08 -17.66
N GLY A 627 -17.04 -17.61 -17.04
CA GLY A 627 -15.70 -17.74 -17.61
C GLY A 627 -14.65 -18.08 -16.57
N VAL A 628 -13.50 -18.55 -17.02
CA VAL A 628 -12.38 -18.98 -16.17
C VAL A 628 -11.07 -18.34 -16.67
N PRO A 629 -10.21 -17.80 -15.77
CA PRO A 629 -8.94 -17.17 -16.13
C PRO A 629 -7.93 -18.17 -16.73
N GLN A 630 -7.07 -17.71 -17.64
CA GLN A 630 -5.95 -18.52 -18.16
C GLN A 630 -4.94 -18.75 -17.03
N SER A 631 -4.54 -20.00 -16.81
CA SER A 631 -3.56 -20.34 -15.77
C SER A 631 -2.20 -19.70 -16.04
N TYR A 632 -1.71 -19.82 -17.28
CA TYR A 632 -0.40 -19.33 -17.70
C TYR A 632 -0.53 -18.32 -18.84
N THR A 633 0.28 -17.25 -18.79
CA THR A 633 0.38 -16.26 -19.86
C THR A 633 1.81 -15.73 -20.02
N GLY A 634 2.17 -15.29 -21.23
CA GLY A 634 3.51 -14.80 -21.54
C GLY A 634 4.59 -15.89 -21.50
N GLY A 635 5.85 -15.49 -21.71
CA GLY A 635 7.00 -16.41 -21.74
C GLY A 635 6.80 -17.59 -22.69
N HIS A 636 7.14 -18.79 -22.24
CA HIS A 636 6.93 -20.05 -22.96
C HIS A 636 5.46 -20.24 -23.38
N PHE A 637 4.51 -19.92 -22.48
CA PHE A 637 3.08 -20.10 -22.69
C PHE A 637 2.40 -18.96 -23.50
N GLY A 638 3.19 -18.03 -24.05
CA GLY A 638 2.71 -16.92 -24.86
C GLY A 638 2.17 -17.35 -26.25
N PRO A 639 1.54 -16.41 -26.99
CA PRO A 639 1.16 -16.63 -28.38
C PRO A 639 2.33 -17.07 -29.26
N GLY A 640 2.17 -18.19 -29.98
CA GLY A 640 3.27 -18.74 -30.78
C GLY A 640 2.92 -20.03 -31.53
N PRO A 641 3.91 -20.67 -32.19
CA PRO A 641 3.70 -21.91 -32.95
C PRO A 641 3.23 -23.10 -32.10
N GLU A 642 3.56 -23.11 -30.80
CA GLU A 642 3.27 -24.19 -29.86
C GLU A 642 1.85 -24.11 -29.28
N PHE A 643 1.45 -22.92 -28.83
CA PHE A 643 0.16 -22.69 -28.16
C PHE A 643 -0.88 -21.92 -29.00
N GLY A 644 -0.54 -21.57 -30.25
CA GLY A 644 -1.42 -20.83 -31.15
C GLY A 644 -1.49 -19.32 -30.87
N PRO A 645 -2.37 -18.58 -31.58
CA PRO A 645 -2.42 -17.12 -31.53
C PRO A 645 -2.93 -16.53 -30.20
N ASN A 646 -3.60 -17.34 -29.37
CA ASN A 646 -4.16 -16.89 -28.09
C ASN A 646 -3.27 -17.30 -26.89
N GLY A 647 -2.14 -17.97 -27.14
CA GLY A 647 -1.30 -18.57 -26.10
C GLY A 647 -2.01 -19.73 -25.37
N PHE A 648 -1.41 -20.20 -24.29
CA PHE A 648 -1.91 -21.34 -23.51
C PHE A 648 -3.35 -21.11 -23.02
N GLN A 649 -4.25 -22.06 -23.30
CA GLN A 649 -5.69 -21.90 -23.07
C GLN A 649 -6.24 -22.62 -21.83
N ALA A 650 -5.45 -23.44 -21.14
CA ALA A 650 -5.97 -24.18 -20.00
C ALA A 650 -6.11 -23.29 -18.76
N SER A 651 -7.20 -23.53 -18.04
CA SER A 651 -7.51 -22.99 -16.73
C SER A 651 -7.63 -24.16 -15.76
N PHE A 652 -6.63 -24.34 -14.90
CA PHE A 652 -6.60 -25.45 -13.94
C PHE A 652 -7.57 -25.21 -12.79
N THR A 653 -8.35 -26.23 -12.41
CA THR A 653 -9.34 -26.14 -11.34
C THR A 653 -8.71 -25.78 -9.98
N TYR A 654 -7.47 -26.20 -9.75
CA TYR A 654 -6.65 -25.79 -8.61
C TYR A 654 -6.43 -24.26 -8.59
N ASP A 655 -5.86 -23.69 -9.65
CA ASP A 655 -5.60 -22.23 -9.74
C ASP A 655 -6.89 -21.44 -9.50
N ASN A 656 -8.01 -21.85 -10.10
CA ASN A 656 -9.32 -21.21 -9.91
C ASN A 656 -9.76 -21.20 -8.44
N ALA A 657 -9.52 -22.30 -7.71
CA ALA A 657 -9.81 -22.39 -6.29
C ALA A 657 -8.90 -21.51 -5.43
N VAL A 658 -7.60 -21.44 -5.74
CA VAL A 658 -6.65 -20.56 -5.03
C VAL A 658 -6.95 -19.10 -5.31
N ILE A 659 -7.36 -18.72 -6.53
CA ILE A 659 -7.83 -17.37 -6.88
C ILE A 659 -9.06 -16.99 -6.04
N ILE A 660 -10.06 -17.87 -5.93
CA ILE A 660 -11.23 -17.63 -5.05
C ILE A 660 -10.77 -17.46 -3.60
N ALA A 661 -9.84 -18.28 -3.12
CA ALA A 661 -9.31 -18.16 -1.76
C ALA A 661 -8.56 -16.85 -1.53
N SER A 662 -7.74 -16.40 -2.48
CA SER A 662 -6.94 -15.17 -2.39
C SER A 662 -7.79 -13.91 -2.44
N ILE A 663 -8.81 -13.87 -3.29
CA ILE A 663 -9.75 -12.74 -3.35
C ILE A 663 -10.63 -12.70 -2.10
N LEU A 664 -11.10 -13.85 -1.59
CA LEU A 664 -11.99 -13.87 -0.42
C LEU A 664 -11.28 -13.63 0.92
N GLN A 665 -9.98 -13.91 1.02
CA GLN A 665 -9.17 -13.67 2.23
C GLN A 665 -8.31 -12.39 2.16
N GLY A 666 -7.94 -11.95 0.96
CA GLY A 666 -7.05 -10.81 0.76
C GLY A 666 -7.68 -9.48 1.17
N ARG A 667 -6.85 -8.44 1.29
CA ARG A 667 -7.25 -7.06 1.64
C ARG A 667 -8.13 -6.42 0.56
N PHE A 668 -8.13 -6.95 -0.67
CA PHE A 668 -8.87 -6.45 -1.84
C PHE A 668 -10.01 -7.40 -2.19
N ARG A 669 -10.98 -7.50 -1.28
CA ARG A 669 -12.08 -8.47 -1.38
C ARG A 669 -13.08 -8.08 -2.47
N ASP A 670 -12.86 -8.54 -3.69
CA ASP A 670 -13.91 -8.57 -4.72
C ASP A 670 -14.73 -9.87 -4.65
N VAL A 671 -15.71 -9.87 -3.74
CA VAL A 671 -16.68 -10.96 -3.60
C VAL A 671 -17.45 -11.19 -4.92
N GLY A 672 -17.66 -10.17 -5.75
CA GLY A 672 -18.35 -10.29 -7.03
C GLY A 672 -17.56 -11.09 -8.07
N ARG A 673 -16.24 -10.89 -8.16
CA ARG A 673 -15.35 -11.72 -9.01
C ARG A 673 -15.22 -13.14 -8.49
N ALA A 674 -15.09 -13.32 -7.17
CA ALA A 674 -15.07 -14.65 -6.56
C ALA A 674 -16.38 -15.42 -6.82
N VAL A 675 -17.53 -14.74 -6.75
CA VAL A 675 -18.86 -15.30 -7.09
C VAL A 675 -18.94 -15.70 -8.57
N ARG A 676 -18.51 -14.87 -9.53
CA ARG A 676 -18.51 -15.23 -10.96
C ARG A 676 -17.67 -16.47 -11.26
N LEU A 677 -16.49 -16.58 -10.65
CA LEU A 677 -15.63 -17.75 -10.85
C LEU A 677 -16.19 -19.00 -10.15
N GLY A 678 -16.78 -18.84 -8.96
CA GLY A 678 -17.52 -19.91 -8.29
C GLY A 678 -18.72 -20.41 -9.10
N ASP A 679 -19.49 -19.51 -9.69
CA ASP A 679 -20.64 -19.83 -10.53
C ASP A 679 -20.20 -20.51 -11.84
N SER A 680 -19.03 -20.17 -12.36
CA SER A 680 -18.41 -20.86 -13.50
C SER A 680 -17.98 -22.29 -13.14
N LEU A 681 -17.41 -22.52 -11.95
CA LEU A 681 -17.11 -23.88 -11.47
C LEU A 681 -18.37 -24.70 -11.15
N LEU A 682 -19.44 -24.08 -10.61
CA LEU A 682 -20.75 -24.74 -10.43
C LEU A 682 -21.37 -25.10 -11.78
N TYR A 683 -21.37 -24.18 -12.74
CA TYR A 683 -21.82 -24.45 -14.10
C TYR A 683 -21.08 -25.64 -14.71
N ALA A 684 -19.77 -25.73 -14.46
CA ALA A 684 -18.96 -26.85 -14.91
C ALA A 684 -19.31 -28.20 -14.24
N GLN A 685 -19.68 -28.19 -12.96
CA GLN A 685 -20.15 -29.36 -12.22
C GLN A 685 -21.58 -29.78 -12.63
N ASP A 686 -22.42 -28.84 -13.03
CA ASP A 686 -23.82 -29.06 -13.43
C ASP A 686 -23.97 -29.52 -14.89
N HIS A 687 -22.99 -29.21 -15.75
CA HIS A 687 -23.01 -29.49 -17.18
C HIS A 687 -21.88 -30.43 -17.63
N ASP A 688 -21.28 -31.18 -16.70
CA ASP A 688 -20.37 -32.26 -17.05
C ASP A 688 -21.11 -33.38 -17.81
N PRO A 689 -20.51 -34.01 -18.84
CA PRO A 689 -21.11 -35.17 -19.52
C PRO A 689 -21.42 -36.37 -18.63
N VAL A 690 -20.89 -36.42 -17.39
CA VAL A 690 -21.21 -37.41 -16.36
C VAL A 690 -21.76 -36.69 -15.12
N ASP A 691 -23.07 -36.82 -14.88
CA ASP A 691 -23.74 -36.27 -13.70
C ASP A 691 -23.49 -37.13 -12.45
N ASP A 692 -22.29 -37.01 -11.90
CA ASP A 692 -21.89 -37.59 -10.60
C ASP A 692 -21.28 -36.54 -9.65
N GLY A 693 -21.35 -35.25 -9.99
CA GLY A 693 -20.81 -34.15 -9.18
C GLY A 693 -19.31 -33.89 -9.37
N ARG A 694 -18.65 -34.55 -10.33
CA ARG A 694 -17.25 -34.29 -10.69
C ARG A 694 -16.98 -32.88 -11.21
N ILE A 695 -15.72 -32.49 -11.11
CA ILE A 695 -15.13 -31.29 -11.70
C ILE A 695 -13.82 -31.72 -12.36
N ARG A 696 -13.57 -31.25 -13.57
CA ARG A 696 -12.43 -31.69 -14.40
C ARG A 696 -11.14 -31.04 -13.97
N ALA A 697 -10.00 -31.60 -14.39
CA ALA A 697 -8.69 -31.08 -14.03
C ALA A 697 -8.44 -29.67 -14.59
N SER A 698 -8.92 -29.39 -15.81
CA SER A 698 -8.91 -28.05 -16.39
C SER A 698 -10.01 -27.84 -17.45
N TYR A 699 -10.33 -26.57 -17.69
CA TYR A 699 -11.23 -26.07 -18.73
C TYR A 699 -10.47 -25.14 -19.68
N LEU A 700 -11.04 -24.83 -20.86
CA LEU A 700 -10.50 -23.80 -21.76
C LEU A 700 -11.15 -22.44 -21.49
N THR A 701 -10.43 -21.35 -21.75
CA THR A 701 -10.94 -19.99 -21.50
C THR A 701 -11.72 -19.38 -22.67
N ASP A 702 -11.29 -19.66 -23.91
CA ASP A 702 -11.86 -19.06 -25.12
C ASP A 702 -12.39 -20.13 -26.10
N PRO A 703 -13.70 -20.43 -26.10
CA PRO A 703 -14.69 -20.04 -25.10
C PRO A 703 -14.75 -21.04 -23.93
N PHE A 704 -15.06 -20.56 -22.72
CA PHE A 704 -15.40 -21.44 -21.59
C PHE A 704 -16.69 -22.24 -21.82
N VAL A 705 -17.70 -21.64 -22.47
CA VAL A 705 -18.96 -22.30 -22.84
C VAL A 705 -19.03 -22.50 -24.35
N THR A 706 -19.21 -23.75 -24.79
CA THR A 706 -19.15 -24.16 -26.20
C THR A 706 -20.29 -23.54 -27.04
N THR A 707 -19.96 -22.94 -28.19
CA THR A 707 -20.93 -22.20 -29.02
C THR A 707 -21.36 -22.91 -30.31
N LEU A 708 -20.59 -23.89 -30.81
CA LEU A 708 -20.86 -24.59 -32.07
C LEU A 708 -20.70 -26.11 -31.93
N GLY A 709 -21.81 -26.83 -32.13
CA GLY A 709 -21.96 -28.24 -31.82
C GLY A 709 -21.28 -29.24 -32.77
N ARG A 710 -19.99 -29.09 -33.09
CA ARG A 710 -19.28 -30.02 -33.99
C ARG A 710 -18.49 -31.11 -33.26
N ASP A 711 -17.79 -30.77 -32.18
CA ASP A 711 -16.96 -31.71 -31.40
C ASP A 711 -17.39 -31.82 -29.91
N TYR A 712 -18.13 -30.82 -29.40
CA TYR A 712 -18.81 -30.83 -28.11
C TYR A 712 -20.27 -30.36 -28.31
N PRO A 713 -21.26 -30.79 -27.51
CA PRO A 713 -22.59 -30.20 -27.54
C PRO A 713 -22.50 -28.69 -27.24
N ALA A 714 -23.34 -27.85 -27.86
CA ALA A 714 -23.36 -26.42 -27.56
C ALA A 714 -24.01 -26.16 -26.20
N GLY A 715 -23.46 -25.21 -25.43
CA GLY A 715 -23.90 -24.93 -24.06
C GLY A 715 -23.33 -25.88 -23.01
N THR A 716 -22.17 -26.50 -23.26
CA THR A 716 -21.41 -27.25 -22.26
C THR A 716 -20.11 -26.52 -21.90
N PRO A 717 -19.48 -26.81 -20.76
CA PRO A 717 -18.13 -26.36 -20.46
C PRO A 717 -17.16 -26.92 -21.49
N TYR A 718 -16.19 -26.13 -21.93
CA TYR A 718 -15.12 -26.62 -22.78
C TYR A 718 -14.05 -27.26 -21.89
N ILE A 719 -14.09 -28.59 -21.78
CA ILE A 719 -13.14 -29.37 -20.98
C ILE A 719 -11.76 -29.33 -21.66
N GLY A 720 -10.74 -28.87 -20.94
CA GLY A 720 -9.35 -28.83 -21.38
C GLY A 720 -8.59 -30.11 -21.03
N SER A 721 -8.83 -30.66 -19.83
CA SER A 721 -8.30 -31.95 -19.40
C SER A 721 -9.38 -32.76 -18.70
N TRP A 722 -9.70 -33.93 -19.27
CA TRP A 722 -10.79 -34.79 -18.82
C TRP A 722 -10.51 -35.57 -17.54
N SER A 723 -9.26 -35.58 -17.06
CA SER A 723 -8.85 -36.15 -15.78
C SER A 723 -9.66 -35.56 -14.62
N VAL A 724 -9.86 -36.34 -13.56
CA VAL A 724 -10.54 -35.94 -12.32
C VAL A 724 -9.64 -36.35 -11.16
N TYR A 725 -8.79 -35.43 -10.72
CA TYR A 725 -7.87 -35.67 -9.62
C TYR A 725 -8.51 -35.30 -8.28
N THR A 726 -8.26 -36.14 -7.26
CA THR A 726 -8.84 -35.99 -5.93
C THR A 726 -8.46 -34.66 -5.26
N GLY A 727 -7.23 -34.17 -5.48
CA GLY A 727 -6.81 -32.82 -5.04
C GLY A 727 -7.65 -31.72 -5.67
N ASN A 728 -7.76 -31.65 -7.00
CA ASN A 728 -8.58 -30.65 -7.71
C ASN A 728 -10.04 -30.64 -7.25
N MET A 729 -10.62 -31.82 -6.98
CA MET A 729 -11.97 -31.95 -6.42
C MET A 729 -12.09 -31.33 -5.03
N ALA A 730 -11.11 -31.58 -4.15
CA ALA A 730 -11.08 -31.02 -2.81
C ALA A 730 -10.83 -29.50 -2.84
N TRP A 731 -9.96 -29.00 -3.73
CA TRP A 731 -9.72 -27.58 -3.93
C TRP A 731 -10.96 -26.82 -4.41
N ALA A 732 -11.67 -27.32 -5.44
CA ALA A 732 -12.95 -26.75 -5.86
C ALA A 732 -13.99 -26.78 -4.73
N GLY A 733 -14.03 -27.89 -3.96
CA GLY A 733 -14.83 -28.02 -2.75
C GLY A 733 -14.52 -26.96 -1.70
N MET A 734 -13.25 -26.67 -1.42
CA MET A 734 -12.81 -25.60 -0.51
C MET A 734 -13.21 -24.22 -1.02
N ALA A 735 -13.11 -23.96 -2.33
CA ALA A 735 -13.55 -22.71 -2.94
C ALA A 735 -15.06 -22.49 -2.75
N PHE A 736 -15.87 -23.52 -2.98
CA PHE A 736 -17.32 -23.48 -2.70
C PHE A 736 -17.63 -23.32 -1.21
N ALA A 737 -16.93 -24.03 -0.32
CA ALA A 737 -17.09 -23.88 1.13
C ALA A 737 -16.79 -22.43 1.58
N ARG A 738 -15.77 -21.79 1.00
CA ARG A 738 -15.45 -20.37 1.22
C ARG A 738 -16.53 -19.43 0.70
N LEU A 739 -17.00 -19.65 -0.51
CA LEU A 739 -18.08 -18.85 -1.11
C LEU A 739 -19.37 -18.95 -0.29
N TYR A 740 -19.76 -20.14 0.14
CA TYR A 740 -20.88 -20.31 1.07
C TYR A 740 -20.65 -19.56 2.39
N SER A 741 -19.46 -19.69 3.00
CA SER A 741 -19.12 -19.01 4.25
C SER A 741 -19.12 -17.48 4.17
N VAL A 742 -18.99 -16.89 2.97
CA VAL A 742 -18.99 -15.44 2.74
C VAL A 742 -20.35 -14.92 2.26
N THR A 743 -21.05 -15.68 1.42
CA THR A 743 -22.30 -15.23 0.75
C THR A 743 -23.58 -15.75 1.43
N GLY A 744 -23.51 -16.89 2.11
CA GLY A 744 -24.68 -17.65 2.56
C GLY A 744 -25.45 -18.36 1.43
N GLU A 745 -24.99 -18.31 0.18
CA GLU A 745 -25.72 -18.91 -0.94
C GLU A 745 -25.61 -20.44 -0.95
N GLN A 746 -26.71 -21.12 -0.64
CA GLN A 746 -26.81 -22.58 -0.51
C GLN A 746 -26.31 -23.36 -1.74
N LYS A 747 -26.33 -22.75 -2.94
CA LYS A 747 -25.81 -23.36 -4.18
C LYS A 747 -24.34 -23.80 -4.03
N TYR A 748 -23.51 -23.03 -3.31
CA TYR A 748 -22.12 -23.37 -3.08
C TYR A 748 -21.97 -24.51 -2.08
N LEU A 749 -22.72 -24.53 -0.98
CA LEU A 749 -22.69 -25.67 -0.05
C LEU A 749 -23.15 -26.97 -0.73
N ASN A 750 -24.15 -26.89 -1.62
CA ASN A 750 -24.59 -28.04 -2.41
C ASN A 750 -23.51 -28.53 -3.39
N GLY A 751 -22.82 -27.62 -4.10
CA GLY A 751 -21.72 -27.98 -4.99
C GLY A 751 -20.51 -28.57 -4.25
N ALA A 752 -20.21 -28.05 -3.05
CA ALA A 752 -19.23 -28.62 -2.15
C ALA A 752 -19.61 -30.05 -1.74
N LEU A 753 -20.84 -30.27 -1.27
CA LEU A 753 -21.31 -31.61 -0.91
C LEU A 753 -21.22 -32.60 -2.08
N ARG A 754 -21.63 -32.20 -3.30
CA ARG A 754 -21.46 -33.02 -4.52
C ARG A 754 -19.99 -33.38 -4.79
N ALA A 755 -19.07 -32.42 -4.66
CA ALA A 755 -17.64 -32.70 -4.82
C ALA A 755 -17.10 -33.66 -3.75
N ALA A 756 -17.62 -33.56 -2.53
CA ALA A 756 -17.21 -34.37 -1.39
C ALA A 756 -17.75 -35.81 -1.44
N ASP A 757 -19.00 -35.98 -1.87
CA ASP A 757 -19.61 -37.29 -2.11
C ASP A 757 -18.91 -37.97 -3.30
N TRP A 758 -18.56 -37.24 -4.36
CA TRP A 758 -17.73 -37.79 -5.45
C TRP A 758 -16.39 -38.34 -4.95
N ILE A 759 -15.65 -37.58 -4.13
CA ILE A 759 -14.39 -38.02 -3.52
C ILE A 759 -14.62 -39.28 -2.67
N GLN A 760 -15.69 -39.31 -1.89
CA GLN A 760 -16.02 -40.44 -1.02
C GLN A 760 -16.36 -41.72 -1.80
N ASP A 761 -17.13 -41.61 -2.87
CA ASP A 761 -17.61 -42.76 -3.64
C ASP A 761 -16.54 -43.32 -4.59
N ASN A 762 -15.62 -42.48 -5.07
CA ASN A 762 -14.64 -42.84 -6.10
C ASN A 762 -13.21 -43.03 -5.58
N ALA A 763 -12.78 -42.20 -4.62
CA ALA A 763 -11.39 -42.13 -4.18
C ALA A 763 -11.13 -42.74 -2.79
N ALA A 764 -12.14 -42.89 -1.93
CA ALA A 764 -11.94 -43.49 -0.60
C ALA A 764 -11.40 -44.92 -0.69
N ASP A 765 -10.42 -45.25 0.16
CA ASP A 765 -9.69 -46.51 0.05
C ASP A 765 -9.21 -47.01 1.41
N THR A 766 -9.43 -48.30 1.69
CA THR A 766 -9.14 -48.93 2.98
C THR A 766 -7.83 -49.71 3.02
N ARG A 767 -7.04 -49.73 1.93
CA ARG A 767 -5.75 -50.42 1.89
C ARG A 767 -4.72 -49.69 2.76
N GLY A 768 -3.85 -50.43 3.45
CA GLY A 768 -2.76 -49.85 4.24
C GLY A 768 -3.27 -48.92 5.34
N LEU A 769 -2.92 -47.64 5.24
CA LEU A 769 -3.26 -46.58 6.21
C LEU A 769 -4.64 -45.93 6.00
N GLY A 770 -5.45 -46.43 5.07
CA GLY A 770 -6.70 -45.79 4.67
C GLY A 770 -6.45 -44.64 3.69
N GLY A 771 -7.16 -43.51 3.88
CA GLY A 771 -7.05 -42.31 3.05
C GLY A 771 -7.81 -42.38 1.72
N TYR A 772 -7.36 -41.57 0.75
CA TYR A 772 -7.98 -41.36 -0.55
C TYR A 772 -6.96 -41.50 -1.69
N THR A 773 -7.36 -42.14 -2.79
CA THR A 773 -6.52 -42.41 -3.96
C THR A 773 -6.47 -41.23 -4.93
N GLY A 774 -5.65 -41.33 -5.99
CA GLY A 774 -5.38 -40.25 -6.94
C GLY A 774 -6.56 -39.79 -7.82
N GLY A 775 -7.68 -40.51 -7.82
CA GLY A 775 -8.83 -40.25 -8.70
C GLY A 775 -8.68 -40.94 -10.05
N TYR A 776 -8.91 -40.23 -11.16
CA TYR A 776 -8.82 -40.76 -12.52
C TYR A 776 -8.01 -39.86 -13.46
N SER A 777 -7.12 -40.45 -14.25
CA SER A 777 -6.53 -39.80 -15.42
C SER A 777 -7.23 -40.24 -16.70
N ASP A 778 -7.49 -39.33 -17.63
CA ASP A 778 -7.86 -39.69 -19.00
C ASP A 778 -6.61 -40.07 -19.82
N SER A 779 -6.68 -41.15 -20.60
CA SER A 779 -5.66 -41.54 -21.59
C SER A 779 -6.10 -41.34 -23.04
N SER A 780 -7.34 -40.90 -23.28
CA SER A 780 -7.93 -40.70 -24.61
C SER A 780 -7.93 -39.25 -25.11
N GLY A 781 -7.77 -38.27 -24.22
CA GLY A 781 -7.90 -36.83 -24.52
C GLY A 781 -9.35 -36.36 -24.70
N ASN A 782 -10.33 -37.25 -24.57
CA ASN A 782 -11.76 -36.98 -24.74
C ASN A 782 -12.65 -37.65 -23.68
N GLY A 783 -12.06 -38.12 -22.57
CA GLY A 783 -12.77 -38.71 -21.44
C GLY A 783 -13.35 -40.11 -21.66
N THR A 784 -13.12 -40.74 -22.83
CA THR A 784 -13.62 -42.10 -23.10
C THR A 784 -12.78 -43.21 -22.48
N ALA A 785 -11.54 -42.94 -22.09
CA ALA A 785 -10.63 -43.89 -21.44
C ALA A 785 -10.12 -43.39 -20.08
N MET A 786 -11.02 -43.34 -19.09
CA MET A 786 -10.68 -42.97 -17.71
C MET A 786 -9.98 -44.14 -16.99
N VAL A 787 -8.76 -43.91 -16.51
CA VAL A 787 -7.94 -44.88 -15.77
C VAL A 787 -7.86 -44.46 -14.30
N ARG A 788 -8.32 -45.34 -13.38
CA ARG A 788 -8.21 -45.11 -11.94
C ARG A 788 -6.74 -45.04 -11.52
N LYS A 789 -6.40 -44.10 -10.66
CA LYS A 789 -5.09 -44.03 -10.00
C LYS A 789 -5.18 -44.72 -8.65
N ASP A 790 -4.66 -45.95 -8.56
CA ASP A 790 -4.71 -46.75 -7.33
C ASP A 790 -3.68 -46.34 -6.26
N TRP A 791 -2.74 -45.47 -6.60
CA TRP A 791 -1.86 -44.79 -5.65
C TRP A 791 -2.60 -43.72 -4.83
N LYS A 792 -1.99 -43.29 -3.73
CA LYS A 792 -2.47 -42.21 -2.84
C LYS A 792 -1.38 -41.15 -2.74
N ALA A 793 -1.71 -39.88 -2.99
CA ALA A 793 -0.78 -38.77 -2.78
C ALA A 793 -1.01 -38.14 -1.40
N THR A 794 0.07 -37.74 -0.74
CA THR A 794 0.03 -37.02 0.53
C THR A 794 -0.64 -35.65 0.35
N GLU A 795 -0.32 -34.94 -0.73
CA GLU A 795 -0.94 -33.68 -1.17
C GLU A 795 -2.48 -33.80 -1.22
N HIS A 796 -3.00 -34.69 -2.08
CA HIS A 796 -4.45 -34.94 -2.20
C HIS A 796 -5.12 -35.28 -0.85
N ASN A 797 -4.43 -35.95 0.07
CA ASN A 797 -4.98 -36.28 1.40
C ASN A 797 -4.90 -35.10 2.38
N ILE A 798 -3.98 -34.15 2.19
CA ILE A 798 -4.00 -32.84 2.88
C ILE A 798 -5.23 -32.05 2.40
N ASP A 799 -5.44 -31.97 1.08
CA ASP A 799 -6.56 -31.24 0.49
C ASP A 799 -7.92 -31.78 0.95
N VAL A 800 -8.13 -33.10 0.84
CA VAL A 800 -9.36 -33.77 1.28
C VAL A 800 -9.56 -33.61 2.79
N GLY A 801 -8.48 -33.73 3.58
CA GLY A 801 -8.53 -33.52 5.02
C GLY A 801 -9.00 -32.11 5.37
N ALA A 802 -8.42 -31.09 4.76
CA ALA A 802 -8.81 -29.69 4.95
C ALA A 802 -10.24 -29.43 4.49
N PHE A 803 -10.60 -29.88 3.29
CA PHE A 803 -11.92 -29.70 2.71
C PHE A 803 -13.02 -30.32 3.58
N PHE A 804 -12.83 -31.56 4.03
CA PHE A 804 -13.82 -32.23 4.88
C PHE A 804 -13.87 -31.62 6.29
N ALA A 805 -12.78 -31.02 6.80
CA ALA A 805 -12.83 -30.21 8.01
C ALA A 805 -13.66 -28.92 7.81
N MET A 806 -13.58 -28.27 6.64
CA MET A 806 -14.46 -27.14 6.28
C MET A 806 -15.93 -27.57 6.24
N LEU A 807 -16.25 -28.70 5.61
CA LEU A 807 -17.63 -29.22 5.58
C LEU A 807 -18.14 -29.59 6.97
N ALA A 808 -17.33 -30.21 7.82
CA ALA A 808 -17.70 -30.49 9.20
C ALA A 808 -18.03 -29.20 9.98
N LYS A 809 -17.24 -28.13 9.79
CA LYS A 809 -17.48 -26.79 10.38
C LYS A 809 -18.77 -26.15 9.87
N LEU A 810 -19.07 -26.27 8.57
CA LEU A 810 -20.22 -25.62 7.92
C LEU A 810 -21.54 -26.35 8.10
N THR A 811 -21.51 -27.69 8.20
CA THR A 811 -22.72 -28.53 8.29
C THR A 811 -23.03 -29.04 9.70
N GLY A 812 -22.01 -29.13 10.57
CA GLY A 812 -22.09 -29.80 11.87
C GLY A 812 -22.07 -31.34 11.81
N ASP A 813 -22.10 -31.94 10.61
CA ASP A 813 -22.12 -33.40 10.43
C ASP A 813 -20.76 -34.02 10.78
N GLN A 814 -20.77 -34.89 11.79
CA GLN A 814 -19.58 -35.58 12.30
C GLN A 814 -19.04 -36.62 11.32
N THR A 815 -19.80 -37.04 10.31
CA THR A 815 -19.33 -37.90 9.23
C THR A 815 -18.19 -37.21 8.45
N TRP A 816 -18.31 -35.91 8.18
CA TRP A 816 -17.23 -35.15 7.54
C TRP A 816 -16.00 -35.00 8.43
N ALA A 817 -16.18 -34.86 9.75
CA ALA A 817 -15.05 -34.85 10.69
C ALA A 817 -14.30 -36.19 10.70
N GLN A 818 -15.01 -37.32 10.66
CA GLN A 818 -14.41 -38.66 10.57
C GLN A 818 -13.70 -38.90 9.22
N ARG A 819 -14.30 -38.44 8.11
CA ARG A 819 -13.69 -38.52 6.77
C ARG A 819 -12.45 -37.64 6.64
N SER A 820 -12.46 -36.45 7.24
CA SER A 820 -11.29 -35.56 7.36
C SER A 820 -10.16 -36.23 8.13
N GLU A 821 -10.47 -36.84 9.28
CA GLU A 821 -9.50 -37.56 10.12
C GLU A 821 -8.96 -38.82 9.42
N ASN A 822 -9.72 -39.51 8.57
CA ASN A 822 -9.20 -40.59 7.71
C ASN A 822 -8.12 -40.08 6.73
N ALA A 823 -8.34 -38.91 6.10
CA ALA A 823 -7.35 -38.31 5.22
C ALA A 823 -6.10 -37.88 6.00
N PHE A 824 -6.26 -37.17 7.13
CA PHE A 824 -5.13 -36.75 7.95
C PHE A 824 -4.39 -37.92 8.62
N ALA A 825 -5.06 -39.03 8.95
CA ALA A 825 -4.40 -40.25 9.43
C ALA A 825 -3.43 -40.83 8.40
N PHE A 826 -3.79 -40.82 7.11
CA PHE A 826 -2.86 -41.16 6.03
C PHE A 826 -1.67 -40.21 6.00
N VAL A 827 -1.90 -38.88 6.02
CA VAL A 827 -0.83 -37.86 6.04
C VAL A 827 0.13 -38.05 7.23
N ARG A 828 -0.39 -38.39 8.43
CA ARG A 828 0.44 -38.70 9.60
C ARG A 828 1.38 -39.89 9.36
N GLY A 829 0.90 -40.93 8.68
CA GLY A 829 1.71 -42.11 8.34
C GLY A 829 2.69 -41.92 7.18
N MET A 830 2.69 -40.74 6.54
CA MET A 830 3.67 -40.36 5.52
C MET A 830 4.85 -39.55 6.10
N GLN A 831 4.78 -39.15 7.37
CA GLN A 831 5.87 -38.44 8.05
C GLN A 831 7.05 -39.38 8.35
N ALA A 832 8.27 -38.93 8.05
CA ALA A 832 9.52 -39.60 8.36
C ALA A 832 10.16 -39.08 9.66
N ASP A 833 11.14 -39.81 10.21
CA ASP A 833 11.78 -39.49 11.49
C ASP A 833 12.46 -38.11 11.52
N ASP A 834 13.01 -37.68 10.38
CA ASP A 834 13.61 -36.35 10.15
C ASP A 834 12.57 -35.21 10.03
N GLY A 835 11.27 -35.55 10.00
CA GLY A 835 10.15 -34.62 10.14
C GLY A 835 9.43 -34.26 8.84
N ARG A 836 10.05 -34.49 7.68
CA ARG A 836 9.44 -34.32 6.35
C ARG A 836 8.35 -35.37 6.07
N LEU A 837 7.59 -35.17 5.01
CA LEU A 837 6.64 -36.14 4.48
C LEU A 837 7.13 -36.76 3.17
N TRP A 838 6.72 -38.01 2.94
CA TRP A 838 6.85 -38.71 1.66
C TRP A 838 5.69 -38.36 0.70
N THR A 839 5.91 -38.39 -0.61
CA THR A 839 4.90 -38.01 -1.63
C THR A 839 3.61 -38.83 -1.56
N GLY A 840 3.66 -40.05 -1.07
CA GLY A 840 2.46 -40.89 -0.89
C GLY A 840 2.77 -42.37 -0.97
N THR A 841 1.96 -43.14 -1.72
CA THR A 841 2.19 -44.57 -2.00
C THR A 841 2.46 -44.85 -3.47
N GLY A 842 3.02 -46.03 -3.77
CA GLY A 842 2.98 -46.62 -5.10
C GLY A 842 1.58 -47.12 -5.51
N ASN A 843 1.50 -47.73 -6.69
CA ASN A 843 0.25 -48.25 -7.29
C ASN A 843 -0.44 -49.34 -6.45
N ASP A 844 0.26 -49.99 -5.52
CA ASP A 844 -0.34 -50.96 -4.59
C ASP A 844 -1.26 -50.29 -3.55
N GLY A 845 -1.20 -48.96 -3.41
CA GLY A 845 -1.97 -48.17 -2.46
C GLY A 845 -1.50 -48.31 -1.00
N VAL A 846 -0.30 -48.86 -0.79
CA VAL A 846 0.22 -49.26 0.53
C VAL A 846 1.69 -48.91 0.73
N THR A 847 2.57 -49.27 -0.21
CA THR A 847 4.02 -49.05 -0.08
C THR A 847 4.35 -47.56 -0.27
N GLN A 848 5.02 -46.95 0.70
CA GLN A 848 5.44 -45.54 0.61
C GLN A 848 6.28 -45.29 -0.66
N ASN A 849 5.87 -44.31 -1.47
CA ASN A 849 6.68 -43.77 -2.55
C ASN A 849 7.77 -42.86 -1.95
N ARG A 850 9.02 -43.09 -2.35
CA ARG A 850 10.21 -42.38 -1.84
C ARG A 850 11.06 -41.75 -2.94
N ASP A 851 10.58 -41.80 -4.18
CA ASP A 851 11.33 -41.44 -5.39
C ASP A 851 11.38 -39.90 -5.57
N SER A 852 10.38 -39.20 -5.04
CA SER A 852 10.29 -37.75 -4.97
C SER A 852 10.00 -37.30 -3.53
N VAL A 853 10.24 -36.01 -3.26
CA VAL A 853 9.86 -35.30 -2.03
C VAL A 853 9.59 -33.84 -2.42
N PRO A 854 8.34 -33.48 -2.79
CA PRO A 854 7.97 -32.12 -3.16
C PRO A 854 7.84 -31.19 -1.94
N GLU A 855 7.76 -29.89 -2.21
CA GLU A 855 7.67 -28.79 -1.26
C GLU A 855 6.29 -28.67 -0.60
N ASP A 856 5.23 -28.71 -1.42
CA ASP A 856 3.83 -28.52 -1.03
C ASP A 856 3.44 -29.36 0.20
N ILE A 857 3.65 -30.67 0.16
CA ILE A 857 3.30 -31.58 1.26
C ILE A 857 4.04 -31.27 2.56
N GLN A 858 5.14 -30.52 2.53
CA GLN A 858 5.92 -30.14 3.71
C GLN A 858 5.31 -28.93 4.43
N THR A 859 4.81 -27.96 3.67
CA THR A 859 4.24 -26.70 4.18
C THR A 859 2.73 -26.78 4.34
N TRP A 860 2.03 -27.38 3.37
CA TRP A 860 0.57 -27.56 3.39
C TRP A 860 0.11 -28.48 4.53
N SER A 861 0.90 -29.50 4.91
CA SER A 861 0.56 -30.37 6.04
C SER A 861 0.44 -29.58 7.35
N TYR A 862 1.29 -28.56 7.55
CA TYR A 862 1.19 -27.63 8.66
C TYR A 862 0.06 -26.62 8.45
N LEU A 863 -0.06 -26.00 7.27
CA LEU A 863 -1.11 -24.99 7.00
C LEU A 863 -2.53 -25.55 7.19
N ALA A 864 -2.80 -26.77 6.73
CA ALA A 864 -4.09 -27.42 6.86
C ALA A 864 -4.42 -27.77 8.31
N THR A 865 -3.48 -28.38 9.04
CA THR A 865 -3.75 -28.94 10.37
C THR A 865 -3.49 -27.95 11.52
N LEU A 866 -2.49 -27.07 11.37
CA LEU A 866 -1.78 -26.32 12.41
C LEU A 866 -1.15 -27.22 13.50
N ASP A 867 -0.91 -28.51 13.18
CA ASP A 867 -0.36 -29.48 14.12
C ASP A 867 1.16 -29.30 14.28
N PRO A 868 1.68 -29.05 15.51
CA PRO A 868 3.10 -28.87 15.77
C PRO A 868 4.01 -30.01 15.29
N ARG A 869 3.47 -31.22 15.07
CA ARG A 869 4.25 -32.35 14.49
C ARG A 869 4.84 -32.01 13.12
N TYR A 870 4.16 -31.17 12.32
CA TYR A 870 4.65 -30.71 11.01
C TYR A 870 5.49 -29.43 11.09
N SER A 871 5.78 -28.92 12.29
CA SER A 871 6.72 -27.80 12.43
C SER A 871 8.09 -28.12 11.80
N ARG A 872 8.57 -29.37 11.93
CA ARG A 872 9.86 -29.81 11.37
C ARG A 872 9.87 -29.96 9.84
N SER A 873 8.73 -30.18 9.17
CA SER A 873 8.71 -30.28 7.70
C SER A 873 8.94 -28.92 7.04
N ILE A 874 8.51 -27.82 7.67
CA ILE A 874 8.78 -26.44 7.23
C ILE A 874 10.29 -26.14 7.22
N ASP A 875 11.00 -26.41 8.33
CA ASP A 875 12.46 -26.22 8.36
C ASP A 875 13.19 -27.20 7.44
N TRP A 876 12.65 -28.42 7.27
CA TRP A 876 13.20 -29.38 6.32
C TRP A 876 13.12 -28.82 4.91
N ALA A 877 11.95 -28.36 4.44
CA ALA A 877 11.77 -27.79 3.10
C ALA A 877 12.70 -26.59 2.86
N ALA A 878 12.70 -25.63 3.78
CA ALA A 878 13.54 -24.44 3.72
C ALA A 878 15.05 -24.74 3.68
N THR A 879 15.48 -25.89 4.21
CA THR A 879 16.90 -26.31 4.19
C THR A 879 17.23 -27.16 2.96
N ASN A 880 16.32 -28.06 2.59
CA ASN A 880 16.57 -29.17 1.66
C ASN A 880 16.13 -28.90 0.23
N LEU A 881 15.19 -27.96 0.05
CA LEU A 881 14.68 -27.49 -1.24
C LEU A 881 15.14 -26.06 -1.53
N ALA A 882 16.00 -25.49 -0.68
CA ALA A 882 16.59 -24.16 -0.84
C ALA A 882 17.17 -24.00 -2.25
N ALA A 883 16.67 -22.98 -2.96
CA ALA A 883 17.07 -22.64 -4.30
C ALA A 883 17.65 -21.22 -4.34
N THR A 884 18.64 -21.02 -5.18
CA THR A 884 19.24 -19.72 -5.46
C THR A 884 19.47 -19.61 -6.95
N ASP A 885 18.82 -18.63 -7.57
CA ASP A 885 18.95 -18.35 -9.00
C ASP A 885 19.50 -16.92 -9.18
N ASN A 886 20.12 -16.65 -10.32
CA ASN A 886 20.66 -15.33 -10.68
C ASN A 886 20.08 -14.86 -12.04
N PRO A 887 18.75 -14.64 -12.12
CA PRO A 887 18.13 -14.04 -13.28
C PRO A 887 18.61 -12.59 -13.51
N VAL A 888 18.18 -12.00 -14.64
CA VAL A 888 18.74 -10.77 -15.20
C VAL A 888 18.71 -9.56 -14.25
N GLY A 889 17.75 -9.49 -13.32
CA GLY A 889 17.63 -8.38 -12.37
C GLY A 889 18.14 -8.65 -10.95
N GLY A 890 18.80 -9.78 -10.68
CA GLY A 890 19.48 -10.01 -9.39
C GLY A 890 19.41 -11.46 -8.88
N THR A 891 20.01 -11.70 -7.71
CA THR A 891 19.94 -13.01 -7.04
C THR A 891 18.63 -13.17 -6.28
N LEU A 892 17.92 -14.28 -6.51
CA LEU A 892 16.68 -14.64 -5.80
C LEU A 892 16.89 -15.85 -4.88
N TYR A 893 16.20 -15.84 -3.73
CA TYR A 893 16.29 -16.89 -2.71
C TYR A 893 14.91 -17.43 -2.35
N GLY A 894 14.72 -18.74 -2.51
CA GLY A 894 13.45 -19.38 -2.16
C GLY A 894 13.60 -20.88 -2.07
N VAL A 895 12.54 -21.58 -2.43
CA VAL A 895 12.55 -23.04 -2.56
C VAL A 895 12.24 -23.46 -3.99
N SER A 896 12.73 -24.62 -4.39
CA SER A 896 12.29 -25.31 -5.60
C SER A 896 11.17 -26.30 -5.29
N PHE A 897 10.50 -26.79 -6.33
CA PHE A 897 9.45 -27.81 -6.24
C PHE A 897 9.93 -29.08 -5.53
N ALA A 898 11.08 -29.63 -5.91
CA ALA A 898 11.62 -30.86 -5.34
C ALA A 898 13.16 -30.93 -5.39
N LYS A 899 13.75 -31.90 -4.69
CA LYS A 899 15.21 -32.14 -4.64
C LYS A 899 15.85 -32.50 -6.00
N SER A 900 15.05 -32.88 -6.99
CA SER A 900 15.51 -33.24 -8.34
C SER A 900 16.23 -32.09 -9.05
N ASP A 901 15.79 -30.86 -8.81
CA ASP A 901 16.32 -29.65 -9.43
C ASP A 901 16.13 -28.46 -8.48
N THR A 902 17.19 -28.04 -7.78
CA THR A 902 17.20 -26.81 -6.97
C THR A 902 17.93 -25.66 -7.65
N SER A 903 18.11 -25.72 -8.98
CA SER A 903 18.84 -24.68 -9.74
C SER A 903 18.04 -23.38 -9.95
N LYS A 904 16.74 -23.40 -9.71
CA LYS A 904 15.80 -22.29 -9.95
C LYS A 904 14.81 -22.19 -8.80
N VAL A 905 14.32 -20.99 -8.51
CA VAL A 905 13.31 -20.75 -7.48
C VAL A 905 11.93 -21.02 -8.07
N TRP A 906 11.15 -21.88 -7.40
CA TRP A 906 9.73 -22.04 -7.66
C TRP A 906 8.96 -21.03 -6.81
N LEU A 907 8.32 -20.05 -7.46
CA LEU A 907 7.80 -18.89 -6.75
C LEU A 907 6.48 -19.20 -6.02
N GLU A 908 5.70 -20.18 -6.50
CA GLU A 908 4.52 -20.66 -5.79
C GLU A 908 4.88 -21.38 -4.48
N GLY A 909 5.79 -22.36 -4.51
CA GLY A 909 6.31 -23.00 -3.29
C GLY A 909 7.03 -22.03 -2.34
N THR A 910 7.66 -21.00 -2.89
CA THR A 910 8.24 -19.92 -2.08
C THR A 910 7.14 -19.13 -1.34
N ALA A 911 5.97 -18.93 -1.95
CA ALA A 911 4.79 -18.37 -1.28
C ALA A 911 4.15 -19.36 -0.28
N HIS A 912 4.14 -20.67 -0.54
CA HIS A 912 3.71 -21.67 0.45
C HIS A 912 4.55 -21.60 1.73
N LEU A 913 5.88 -21.56 1.59
CA LEU A 913 6.81 -21.47 2.71
C LEU A 913 6.68 -20.15 3.46
N LEU A 914 6.44 -19.04 2.76
CA LEU A 914 6.11 -17.74 3.37
C LEU A 914 4.83 -17.83 4.22
N ALA A 915 3.74 -18.39 3.66
CA ALA A 915 2.49 -18.59 4.39
C ALA A 915 2.69 -19.50 5.63
N ALA A 916 3.51 -20.55 5.49
CA ALA A 916 3.83 -21.45 6.59
C ALA A 916 4.60 -20.75 7.72
N TYR A 917 5.52 -19.82 7.41
CA TYR A 917 6.16 -18.97 8.42
C TYR A 917 5.20 -18.00 9.10
N HIS A 918 4.32 -17.31 8.36
CA HIS A 918 3.28 -16.45 8.94
C HIS A 918 2.33 -17.21 9.89
N ALA A 919 2.04 -18.48 9.58
CA ALA A 919 1.22 -19.36 10.41
C ALA A 919 1.99 -19.92 11.63
N ARG A 920 3.26 -20.31 11.45
CA ARG A 920 4.05 -20.99 12.48
C ARG A 920 4.63 -20.05 13.54
N ARG A 921 5.18 -18.92 13.11
CA ARG A 921 5.79 -17.89 13.99
C ARG A 921 6.80 -18.45 14.98
N ALA A 922 7.62 -19.41 14.56
CA ALA A 922 8.73 -19.90 15.37
C ALA A 922 9.86 -18.85 15.41
N PRO A 923 10.76 -18.89 16.42
CA PRO A 923 11.91 -17.99 16.47
C PRO A 923 12.73 -18.02 15.18
N GLY A 924 12.91 -16.85 14.56
CA GLY A 924 13.60 -16.68 13.27
C GLY A 924 12.73 -16.81 12.02
N ASP A 925 11.45 -17.19 12.14
CA ASP A 925 10.55 -17.26 10.98
C ASP A 925 10.32 -15.88 10.37
N ASP A 926 10.20 -14.82 11.17
CA ASP A 926 10.00 -13.44 10.70
C ASP A 926 11.13 -12.97 9.77
N ALA A 927 12.39 -13.31 10.09
CA ALA A 927 13.55 -12.98 9.26
C ALA A 927 13.58 -13.79 7.95
N LYS A 928 13.21 -15.08 7.99
CA LYS A 928 13.12 -15.93 6.79
C LYS A 928 11.97 -15.47 5.89
N ALA A 929 10.81 -15.19 6.47
CA ALA A 929 9.64 -14.66 5.79
C ALA A 929 9.95 -13.33 5.09
N ALA A 930 10.66 -12.40 5.74
CA ALA A 930 11.10 -11.16 5.09
C ALA A 930 11.96 -11.39 3.83
N VAL A 931 12.82 -12.41 3.81
CA VAL A 931 13.61 -12.78 2.62
C VAL A 931 12.72 -13.34 1.49
N LEU A 932 11.78 -14.23 1.81
CA LEU A 932 10.85 -14.79 0.82
C LEU A 932 9.89 -13.73 0.27
N GLN A 933 9.40 -12.86 1.16
CA GLN A 933 8.56 -11.71 0.84
C GLN A 933 9.25 -10.77 -0.16
N LYS A 934 10.53 -10.44 0.09
CA LYS A 934 11.34 -9.63 -0.82
C LYS A 934 11.60 -10.34 -2.15
N THR A 935 11.90 -11.63 -2.13
CA THR A 935 12.09 -12.44 -3.36
C THR A 935 10.86 -12.42 -4.26
N LEU A 936 9.65 -12.55 -3.69
CA LEU A 936 8.40 -12.53 -4.45
C LEU A 936 8.11 -11.13 -5.02
N GLN A 937 8.40 -10.06 -4.26
CA GLN A 937 8.30 -8.67 -4.73
C GLN A 937 9.29 -8.36 -5.85
N ASP A 938 10.53 -8.85 -5.75
CA ASP A 938 11.56 -8.65 -6.77
C ASP A 938 11.22 -9.41 -8.05
N ALA A 939 10.73 -10.65 -7.92
CA ALA A 939 10.21 -11.42 -9.05
C ALA A 939 9.03 -10.72 -9.74
N GLN A 940 8.09 -10.14 -8.99
CA GLN A 940 7.01 -9.31 -9.55
C GLN A 940 7.57 -8.07 -10.27
N GLY A 941 8.51 -7.36 -9.63
CA GLY A 941 9.01 -6.05 -10.05
C GLY A 941 9.96 -6.05 -11.24
N GLY A 942 10.37 -7.22 -11.74
CA GLY A 942 11.23 -7.34 -12.94
C GLY A 942 12.55 -8.07 -12.75
N ALA A 943 12.81 -8.69 -11.58
CA ALA A 943 14.06 -9.43 -11.37
C ALA A 943 14.19 -10.69 -12.23
N VAL A 944 13.06 -11.23 -12.71
CA VAL A 944 12.94 -12.46 -13.53
C VAL A 944 12.50 -12.15 -14.96
N PRO A 945 12.80 -13.03 -15.94
CA PRO A 945 12.25 -12.91 -17.29
C PRO A 945 10.72 -12.93 -17.29
N ASN A 946 10.11 -12.18 -18.22
CA ASN A 946 8.66 -12.13 -18.47
C ASN A 946 7.78 -11.65 -17.30
N ALA A 947 8.35 -11.08 -16.24
CA ALA A 947 7.59 -10.30 -15.26
C ALA A 947 6.98 -9.04 -15.91
N ASP A 948 5.77 -8.68 -15.50
CA ASP A 948 5.03 -7.53 -16.04
C ASP A 948 4.78 -6.40 -15.02
N GLY A 949 5.37 -6.50 -13.82
CA GLY A 949 5.11 -5.60 -12.69
C GLY A 949 3.81 -5.89 -11.94
N ASN A 950 3.00 -6.87 -12.37
CA ASN A 950 1.70 -7.18 -11.78
C ASN A 950 1.64 -8.63 -11.27
N GLY A 951 1.77 -9.62 -12.15
CA GLY A 951 1.69 -11.04 -11.80
C GLY A 951 3.01 -11.61 -11.29
N ILE A 952 2.93 -12.81 -10.72
CA ILE A 952 4.09 -13.64 -10.35
C ILE A 952 4.26 -14.71 -11.44
N VAL A 953 5.50 -14.91 -11.90
CA VAL A 953 5.84 -16.03 -12.80
C VAL A 953 6.00 -17.34 -12.03
N ALA A 954 5.81 -18.49 -12.66
CA ALA A 954 5.90 -19.77 -11.94
C ALA A 954 7.33 -20.11 -11.42
N ALA A 955 8.36 -19.87 -12.23
CA ALA A 955 9.75 -20.09 -11.87
C ALA A 955 10.66 -18.89 -12.20
N SER A 956 11.76 -18.73 -11.47
CA SER A 956 12.71 -17.62 -11.68
C SER A 956 13.40 -17.60 -13.05
N SER A 957 13.52 -18.76 -13.68
CA SER A 957 14.07 -18.97 -15.02
C SER A 957 13.35 -20.15 -15.70
N ASP A 958 13.44 -20.24 -17.03
CA ASP A 958 12.86 -21.34 -17.81
C ASP A 958 13.54 -22.69 -17.54
N GLY A 959 12.77 -23.78 -17.54
CA GLY A 959 13.31 -25.14 -17.47
C GLY A 959 13.59 -25.64 -16.05
N LEU A 960 12.74 -25.30 -15.08
CA LEU A 960 12.78 -25.92 -13.75
C LEU A 960 12.05 -27.27 -13.79
N THR A 961 12.74 -28.38 -13.52
CA THR A 961 12.10 -29.71 -13.59
C THR A 961 11.49 -30.14 -12.26
N THR A 962 10.28 -30.71 -12.26
CA THR A 962 9.64 -31.21 -11.03
C THR A 962 10.25 -32.51 -10.50
N GLY A 963 11.02 -33.21 -11.33
CA GLY A 963 11.46 -34.59 -11.06
C GLY A 963 10.38 -35.64 -11.35
N GLU A 964 9.14 -35.23 -11.61
CA GLU A 964 7.98 -36.11 -11.81
C GLU A 964 7.50 -36.15 -13.27
N GLY A 965 8.10 -35.32 -14.15
CA GLY A 965 7.88 -35.31 -15.59
C GLY A 965 7.56 -33.93 -16.17
N ASP A 966 7.14 -32.99 -15.31
CA ASP A 966 6.74 -31.64 -15.67
C ASP A 966 7.89 -30.62 -15.56
N ILE A 967 7.70 -29.48 -16.23
CA ILE A 967 8.67 -28.39 -16.32
C ILE A 967 7.96 -27.05 -16.06
N TYR A 968 8.48 -26.26 -15.12
CA TYR A 968 8.07 -24.88 -14.90
C TYR A 968 8.93 -23.89 -15.69
N TYR A 969 8.32 -22.75 -16.00
CA TYR A 969 8.87 -21.71 -16.86
C TYR A 969 8.75 -20.33 -16.20
N ALA A 970 9.58 -19.38 -16.63
CA ALA A 970 9.46 -17.97 -16.29
C ALA A 970 8.31 -17.36 -17.11
N SER A 971 7.08 -17.71 -16.77
CA SER A 971 5.84 -17.27 -17.41
C SER A 971 4.81 -16.94 -16.32
N LEU A 972 4.01 -15.88 -16.52
CA LEU A 972 3.06 -15.37 -15.53
C LEU A 972 2.02 -16.44 -15.21
N HIS A 973 1.83 -16.74 -13.93
CA HIS A 973 0.99 -17.83 -13.45
C HIS A 973 -0.02 -17.35 -12.41
N THR A 974 -1.30 -17.66 -12.61
CA THR A 974 -2.37 -17.20 -11.70
C THR A 974 -2.34 -17.91 -10.35
N GLY A 975 -1.92 -19.18 -10.28
CA GLY A 975 -1.73 -19.91 -9.02
C GLY A 975 -0.67 -19.26 -8.15
N ALA A 976 0.54 -19.05 -8.70
CA ALA A 976 1.64 -18.37 -8.02
C ALA A 976 1.27 -16.95 -7.57
N THR A 977 0.53 -16.21 -8.41
CA THR A 977 0.05 -14.86 -8.05
C THR A 977 -1.00 -14.89 -6.93
N ALA A 978 -1.94 -15.85 -6.96
CA ALA A 978 -2.95 -16.01 -5.92
C ALA A 978 -2.33 -16.45 -4.57
N TRP A 979 -1.34 -17.34 -4.61
CA TRP A 979 -0.54 -17.72 -3.44
C TRP A 979 0.28 -16.56 -2.89
N TYR A 980 0.87 -15.72 -3.74
CA TYR A 980 1.55 -14.50 -3.30
C TYR A 980 0.61 -13.55 -2.55
N ILE A 981 -0.60 -13.30 -3.08
CA ILE A 981 -1.62 -12.46 -2.42
C ILE A 981 -2.02 -13.03 -1.05
N LEU A 982 -2.19 -14.36 -0.94
CA LEU A 982 -2.47 -15.04 0.31
C LEU A 982 -1.31 -14.91 1.30
N ALA A 983 -0.14 -15.39 0.90
CA ALA A 983 1.04 -15.51 1.75
C ALA A 983 1.51 -14.15 2.25
N GLY A 984 1.62 -13.17 1.36
CA GLY A 984 2.06 -11.81 1.68
C GLY A 984 1.11 -11.00 2.56
N GLN A 985 -0.03 -11.55 2.94
CA GLN A 985 -0.97 -10.96 3.89
C GLN A 985 -1.27 -11.89 5.08
N GLY A 986 -0.49 -12.96 5.25
CA GLY A 986 -0.65 -13.96 6.31
C GLY A 986 -1.90 -14.84 6.19
N GLY A 987 -2.49 -14.95 5.00
CA GLY A 987 -3.66 -15.78 4.70
C GLY A 987 -3.37 -17.29 4.67
N ASN A 988 -4.41 -18.12 4.80
CA ASN A 988 -4.29 -19.58 4.80
C ASN A 988 -5.43 -20.24 3.99
N PRO A 989 -5.18 -20.75 2.78
CA PRO A 989 -6.22 -21.32 1.92
C PRO A 989 -6.82 -22.64 2.39
N PHE A 990 -6.28 -23.28 3.44
CA PHE A 990 -6.83 -24.54 3.98
C PHE A 990 -7.82 -24.35 5.14
N ARG A 991 -8.08 -23.13 5.63
CA ARG A 991 -8.94 -22.89 6.80
C ARG A 991 -9.98 -21.77 6.59
N LEU A 992 -11.23 -22.04 6.98
CA LEU A 992 -12.34 -21.05 7.02
C LEU A 992 -12.26 -20.16 8.25
#